data_AF-A0A7C3RZZ3-F1
#
_entry.id   AF-A0A7C3RZZ3-F1
#
_cell.length_a   1.000
_cell.length_b   1.000
_cell.length_c   1.000
_cell.angle_alpha   90.00
_cell.angle_beta   90.00
_cell.angle_gamma   90.00
#
_symmetry.space_group_name_H-M   'P 1'
#
loop_
_entity.id
_entity.type
_entity.pdbx_description
1 polymer ?
#
loop_
_entity_poly.entity_id
_entity_poly.type
_entity_poly.pdbx_seq_one_letter_code
_entity_poly.pdbx_strand_id
1 'polypeptide(L)'
;MAAIRFSSGGLISAAKLTTSTENGIALTFTGLQGRPDSGLTLGPDSRISISLPKGEEYPTISFRLSLRGFDEAKWRAAAGACPFHFLCLYMPDATLWHQAGWLNATPREDRFPLLIDPHNGSPELASSYSRDWSYASPMGAQPIPAIGLWAPERATYAGLEFQSTRLTDNTEKDLATAYCWRHGDAGQFVALVYPCGGKGYRDLLFPQPGLTLASHCTLIYSSKLPSTDDPNRLLWSYLWARYRDLLPQAPDANDLGWIPGADHERDLLGPAGPRLVGADTKGMTPDARFLIGWAQYREGFVDSIAGGANPEAVSAFTSDLRYVVGKLKRVTTGTGQAVLWPKPLEGAWGAAYGGKAANTNHSGEGWYVGRVLVDLYRHRDAPVIASILRDVSLADDELLSIIQGVLAWSRSFAYTRADFADVPSSPFAIGGTLPIAFCLDYFYTFRSDPKHASDATQALALARTIAYRYLTMWISDNDRSDGLDSSFLWEPNSGRDWAGAACSNEVNWALETLAMVAVNSGDPVLTHALRGSLERWHLLYTDMYRPSIASYPHGSSMTEAYGLYDDSLLVKRGQRGAFGLSGPLPLLDPVGSAQVRALCGQSTALAFDRGEGHTQLTGYRCSPDSSFAFALSTLHEGDFDMVVTFPFVDLSKARVLLTRGGRTRELSGSAQIRRPPQAIWSLYLRNVRDGDQIVVAPTGQEAPQAVAAHATAATATQAGTPPNASPFTILSLSPTFPMKRDWTDTSSWAGLWTGLHVVYNVPYWIAERGGRLVASTSAVALAAPVVGPASIYLAYGGASGKPPRAEADDGTLLTPDLESVGLLWRAWPRPFTARLLGSVVRVPSGKRVVRLIPGDGPLFAASAIPDMGGARAVAEAALAGLRAAAAALHDDNADVAATQRLLSVGARANPAKVALLPPGFGGVPLHRYLWRAGLASAISNLTPASMVSSLSTSRYPVAMMLAGDDTYPQTARSPGDAADALVRYVRGGGFLVVASSAPYPLRRPIGSPPGTNEPLMPRLGVPLTAPSSPLAAGERLAVVAAPGQGVLPGLPARVLLPTSTPSVWVVDKTALPSDTRYTPICALRAVPGSNTAAAGRELGDAAALVEPRGEGGNRGAVLYVWSGLWSNPQLASALCDAVTEAVLERTTTGK
;
A
#
# COMPACT_ATOMS: atom_id res chain seq x y z
N MET A 1 -3.81 -29.73 21.97
CA MET A 1 -2.99 -28.97 22.95
C MET A 1 -1.87 -28.29 22.20
N ALA A 2 -1.61 -27.01 22.46
CA ALA A 2 -0.49 -26.28 21.85
C ALA A 2 0.80 -26.48 22.67
N ALA A 3 1.97 -26.49 22.01
CA ALA A 3 3.26 -26.65 22.69
C ALA A 3 4.33 -25.75 22.07
N ILE A 4 5.19 -25.15 22.90
CA ILE A 4 6.35 -24.38 22.45
C ILE A 4 7.62 -25.22 22.68
N ARG A 5 8.50 -25.26 21.68
CA ARG A 5 9.80 -25.94 21.73
C ARG A 5 10.91 -24.98 21.29
N PHE A 6 12.15 -25.24 21.71
CA PHE A 6 13.28 -24.39 21.29
C PHE A 6 13.54 -24.41 19.80
N SER A 7 13.28 -25.54 19.13
CA SER A 7 13.36 -25.72 17.68
C SER A 7 12.55 -26.96 17.26
N SER A 8 12.44 -27.21 15.95
CA SER A 8 11.97 -28.51 15.47
C SER A 8 13.04 -29.59 15.66
N GLY A 9 12.60 -30.86 15.74
CA GLY A 9 13.47 -32.04 15.76
C GLY A 9 14.53 -32.09 16.88
N GLY A 10 14.40 -31.27 17.94
CA GLY A 10 15.41 -31.14 18.99
C GLY A 10 16.75 -30.56 18.51
N LEU A 11 16.75 -29.76 17.44
CA LEU A 11 17.96 -29.07 16.92
C LEU A 11 18.61 -28.13 17.95
N ILE A 12 17.84 -27.61 18.91
CA ILE A 12 18.31 -26.81 20.05
C ILE A 12 17.82 -27.45 21.34
N SER A 13 18.71 -27.56 22.32
CA SER A 13 18.41 -28.02 23.68
C SER A 13 18.99 -27.06 24.72
N ALA A 14 18.49 -27.11 25.95
CA ALA A 14 18.99 -26.34 27.08
C ALA A 14 19.56 -27.30 28.14
N ALA A 15 20.75 -27.01 28.65
CA ALA A 15 21.38 -27.82 29.70
C ALA A 15 20.89 -27.47 31.11
N LYS A 16 20.39 -26.24 31.32
CA LYS A 16 20.00 -25.72 32.65
C LYS A 16 18.71 -24.94 32.57
N LEU A 17 17.85 -25.10 33.59
CA LEU A 17 16.67 -24.30 33.84
C LEU A 17 16.78 -23.70 35.25
N THR A 18 16.66 -22.38 35.33
CA THR A 18 16.51 -21.65 36.59
C THR A 18 15.05 -21.19 36.71
N THR A 19 14.49 -21.25 37.92
CA THR A 19 13.13 -20.77 38.21
C THR A 19 13.19 -19.69 39.29
N SER A 20 12.35 -18.66 39.16
CA SER A 20 12.17 -17.62 40.17
C SER A 20 10.68 -17.32 40.35
N THR A 21 10.29 -17.02 41.60
CA THR A 21 8.91 -16.70 41.98
C THR A 21 8.76 -15.32 42.65
N GLU A 22 9.84 -14.52 42.71
CA GLU A 22 9.88 -13.28 43.52
C GLU A 22 8.90 -12.21 43.04
N ASN A 23 8.70 -12.07 41.72
CA ASN A 23 7.83 -11.04 41.10
C ASN A 23 6.86 -11.64 40.06
N GLY A 24 6.31 -12.83 40.34
CA GLY A 24 5.63 -13.66 39.36
C GLY A 24 6.48 -14.88 39.01
N ILE A 25 6.08 -15.66 38.00
CA ILE A 25 6.80 -16.89 37.61
C ILE A 25 7.79 -16.55 36.50
N ALA A 26 9.07 -16.87 36.69
CA ALA A 26 10.09 -16.76 35.66
C ALA A 26 10.84 -18.08 35.48
N LEU A 27 11.01 -18.50 34.22
CA LEU A 27 11.77 -19.66 33.77
C LEU A 27 12.91 -19.16 32.88
N THR A 28 14.16 -19.46 33.21
CA THR A 28 15.32 -19.07 32.40
C THR A 28 16.13 -20.30 31.99
N PHE A 29 16.13 -20.59 30.70
CA PHE A 29 16.88 -21.67 30.08
C PHE A 29 18.25 -21.16 29.63
N THR A 30 19.33 -21.79 30.10
CA THR A 30 20.73 -21.44 29.79
C THR A 30 21.54 -22.66 29.37
N GLY A 31 22.75 -22.42 28.88
CA GLY A 31 23.58 -23.48 28.30
C GLY A 31 22.91 -24.08 27.07
N LEU A 32 22.37 -23.21 26.20
CA LEU A 32 21.74 -23.61 24.94
C LEU A 32 22.80 -24.23 24.02
N GLN A 33 22.47 -25.37 23.43
CA GLN A 33 23.37 -26.12 22.56
C GLN A 33 22.63 -26.58 21.31
N GLY A 34 23.29 -26.46 20.16
CA GLY A 34 22.84 -27.09 18.92
C GLY A 34 23.05 -28.60 18.99
N ARG A 35 22.25 -29.37 18.22
CA ARG A 35 22.47 -30.81 18.06
C ARG A 35 23.91 -31.06 17.56
N PRO A 36 24.66 -32.03 18.10
CA PRO A 36 26.12 -32.14 17.84
C PRO A 36 26.53 -32.20 16.36
N ASP A 37 25.68 -32.76 15.50
CA ASP A 37 25.87 -32.90 14.05
C ASP A 37 25.28 -31.75 13.23
N SER A 38 24.55 -30.81 13.84
CA SER A 38 23.83 -29.75 13.13
C SER A 38 24.71 -28.66 12.52
N GLY A 39 25.97 -28.55 12.95
CA GLY A 39 26.84 -27.44 12.57
C GLY A 39 26.54 -26.11 13.28
N LEU A 40 25.56 -26.07 14.20
CA LEU A 40 25.25 -24.89 15.01
C LEU A 40 26.07 -24.88 16.31
N THR A 41 26.77 -23.78 16.57
CA THR A 41 27.46 -23.54 17.85
C THR A 41 26.95 -22.24 18.50
N LEU A 42 26.42 -22.35 19.71
CA LEU A 42 25.90 -21.22 20.49
C LEU A 42 26.88 -20.79 21.59
N GLY A 43 26.86 -19.50 21.92
CA GLY A 43 27.66 -18.91 22.99
C GLY A 43 27.07 -19.19 24.39
N PRO A 44 27.91 -19.13 25.44
CA PRO A 44 27.50 -19.42 26.82
C PRO A 44 26.51 -18.40 27.39
N ASP A 45 26.44 -17.20 26.81
CA ASP A 45 25.47 -16.17 27.17
C ASP A 45 24.10 -16.35 26.50
N SER A 46 23.96 -17.38 25.64
CA SER A 46 22.70 -17.69 24.98
C SER A 46 21.67 -18.21 25.99
N ARG A 47 20.47 -17.61 25.97
CA ARG A 47 19.39 -17.90 26.90
C ARG A 47 18.02 -17.64 26.29
N ILE A 48 17.02 -18.35 26.81
CA ILE A 48 15.59 -18.06 26.58
C ILE A 48 14.96 -17.93 27.96
N SER A 49 14.25 -16.83 28.21
CA SER A 49 13.54 -16.60 29.46
C SER A 49 12.06 -16.39 29.20
N ILE A 50 11.21 -17.00 30.02
CA ILE A 50 9.76 -16.84 30.00
C ILE A 50 9.37 -16.27 31.36
N SER A 51 8.68 -15.14 31.36
CA SER A 51 8.25 -14.47 32.59
C SER A 51 6.77 -14.13 32.53
N LEU A 52 6.03 -14.51 33.56
CA LEU A 52 4.66 -14.07 33.81
C LEU A 52 4.67 -13.22 35.10
N PRO A 53 4.76 -11.88 34.97
CA PRO A 53 4.70 -10.99 36.12
C PRO A 53 3.38 -11.15 36.89
N LYS A 54 3.41 -10.85 38.19
CA LYS A 54 2.21 -10.93 39.03
C LYS A 54 1.13 -9.97 38.52
N GLY A 55 -0.07 -10.50 38.25
CA GLY A 55 -1.21 -9.72 37.77
C GLY A 55 -1.29 -9.59 36.25
N GLU A 56 -0.29 -10.08 35.51
CA GLU A 56 -0.36 -10.17 34.05
C GLU A 56 -1.07 -11.46 33.62
N GLU A 57 -1.77 -11.37 32.48
CA GLU A 57 -2.49 -12.49 31.86
C GLU A 57 -1.59 -13.31 30.92
N TYR A 58 -0.68 -12.63 30.22
CA TYR A 58 0.13 -13.21 29.15
C TYR A 58 1.62 -13.17 29.51
N PRO A 59 2.36 -14.27 29.31
CA PRO A 59 3.79 -14.30 29.61
C PRO A 59 4.60 -13.63 28.49
N THR A 60 5.66 -12.94 28.89
CA THR A 60 6.70 -12.41 28.01
C THR A 60 7.79 -13.45 27.81
N ILE A 61 8.23 -13.63 26.58
CA ILE A 61 9.37 -14.46 26.20
C ILE A 61 10.48 -13.54 25.72
N SER A 62 11.65 -13.58 26.38
CA SER A 62 12.87 -12.90 25.92
C SER A 62 13.93 -13.91 25.53
N PHE A 63 14.72 -13.61 24.52
CA PHE A 63 15.78 -14.50 24.07
C PHE A 63 17.04 -13.73 23.70
N ARG A 64 18.17 -14.42 23.84
CA ARG A 64 19.47 -14.02 23.35
C ARG A 64 20.16 -15.26 22.81
N LEU A 65 20.51 -15.29 21.54
CA LEU A 65 21.25 -16.37 20.89
C LEU A 65 22.53 -15.80 20.30
N SER A 66 23.67 -16.19 20.83
CA SER A 66 24.98 -15.78 20.34
C SER A 66 25.54 -16.86 19.42
N LEU A 67 25.37 -16.71 18.10
CA LEU A 67 25.76 -17.70 17.11
C LEU A 67 27.27 -17.64 16.87
N ARG A 68 28.04 -18.50 17.55
CA ARG A 68 29.50 -18.57 17.41
C ARG A 68 29.94 -19.22 16.11
N GLY A 69 29.15 -20.16 15.59
CA GLY A 69 29.44 -20.87 14.35
C GLY A 69 28.18 -21.46 13.74
N PHE A 70 28.13 -21.45 12.41
CA PHE A 70 27.08 -22.05 11.60
C PHE A 70 27.69 -22.67 10.34
N ASP A 71 27.55 -23.98 10.17
CA ASP A 71 28.01 -24.72 8.98
C ASP A 71 26.79 -25.12 8.15
N GLU A 72 26.59 -24.45 7.02
CA GLU A 72 25.42 -24.66 6.15
C GLU A 72 25.32 -26.09 5.62
N ALA A 73 26.45 -26.72 5.30
CA ALA A 73 26.46 -28.07 4.75
C ALA A 73 26.04 -29.09 5.80
N LYS A 74 26.56 -28.94 7.03
CA LYS A 74 26.12 -29.77 8.17
C LYS A 74 24.68 -29.51 8.55
N TRP A 75 24.24 -28.25 8.54
CA TRP A 75 22.84 -27.92 8.80
C TRP A 75 21.92 -28.59 7.80
N ARG A 76 22.22 -28.49 6.50
CA ARG A 76 21.46 -29.17 5.44
C ARG A 76 21.47 -30.69 5.59
N ALA A 77 22.57 -31.29 6.03
CA ALA A 77 22.64 -32.72 6.28
C ALA A 77 21.80 -33.15 7.51
N ALA A 78 21.82 -32.34 8.57
CA ALA A 78 21.20 -32.65 9.85
C ALA A 78 19.69 -32.32 9.91
N ALA A 79 19.30 -31.19 9.32
CA ALA A 79 17.95 -30.66 9.34
C ALA A 79 17.26 -30.75 7.96
N GLY A 80 18.01 -30.74 6.85
CA GLY A 80 17.43 -30.71 5.50
C GLY A 80 17.33 -29.30 4.93
N ALA A 81 16.51 -29.12 3.89
CA ALA A 81 16.27 -27.83 3.26
C ALA A 81 15.27 -26.98 4.07
N CYS A 82 15.72 -26.48 5.23
CA CYS A 82 14.94 -25.60 6.09
C CYS A 82 15.81 -24.48 6.66
N PRO A 83 15.22 -23.33 7.02
CA PRO A 83 15.97 -22.22 7.58
C PRO A 83 16.42 -22.53 9.01
N PHE A 84 17.39 -21.76 9.51
CA PHE A 84 17.65 -21.72 10.95
C PHE A 84 16.42 -21.13 11.65
N HIS A 85 15.88 -21.87 12.61
CA HIS A 85 14.63 -21.54 13.28
C HIS A 85 14.65 -21.91 14.76
N PHE A 86 13.92 -21.14 15.56
CA PHE A 86 13.82 -21.32 17.00
C PHE A 86 12.44 -20.86 17.51
N LEU A 87 12.10 -21.22 18.76
CA LEU A 87 10.80 -20.94 19.39
C LEU A 87 9.62 -21.40 18.51
N CYS A 88 9.53 -22.72 18.30
CA CYS A 88 8.48 -23.34 17.48
C CYS A 88 7.20 -23.56 18.29
N LEU A 89 6.08 -23.00 17.82
CA LEU A 89 4.73 -23.23 18.36
C LEU A 89 4.02 -24.30 17.53
N TYR A 90 3.68 -25.43 18.16
CA TYR A 90 2.97 -26.56 17.56
C TYR A 90 1.49 -26.53 17.95
N MET A 91 0.61 -26.76 16.97
CA MET A 91 -0.82 -27.01 17.20
C MET A 91 -1.35 -27.95 16.10
N PRO A 92 -1.39 -29.27 16.32
CA PRO A 92 -1.80 -30.23 15.30
C PRO A 92 -3.22 -30.01 14.76
N ASP A 93 -4.12 -29.51 15.62
CA ASP A 93 -5.52 -29.26 15.30
C ASP A 93 -5.76 -27.92 14.58
N ALA A 94 -4.73 -27.09 14.36
CA ALA A 94 -4.90 -25.81 13.70
C ALA A 94 -5.40 -26.01 12.27
N THR A 95 -6.41 -25.24 11.89
CA THR A 95 -6.89 -25.13 10.51
C THR A 95 -6.35 -23.87 9.84
N LEU A 96 -5.92 -22.88 10.63
CA LEU A 96 -5.35 -21.62 10.16
C LEU A 96 -4.00 -21.33 10.82
N TRP A 97 -3.10 -20.69 10.08
CA TRP A 97 -1.95 -20.01 10.65
C TRP A 97 -2.11 -18.50 10.48
N HIS A 98 -1.77 -17.77 11.53
CA HIS A 98 -1.79 -16.31 11.58
C HIS A 98 -0.39 -15.81 11.31
N GLN A 99 -0.20 -14.95 10.30
CA GLN A 99 1.08 -14.32 9.96
C GLN A 99 0.81 -12.91 9.41
N ALA A 100 1.50 -11.90 9.91
CA ALA A 100 1.39 -10.52 9.43
C ALA A 100 -0.02 -9.88 9.55
N GLY A 101 -0.91 -10.45 10.36
CA GLY A 101 -2.34 -10.05 10.42
C GLY A 101 -3.25 -10.91 9.54
N TRP A 102 -2.68 -11.74 8.65
CA TRP A 102 -3.45 -12.61 7.76
C TRP A 102 -3.73 -13.97 8.37
N LEU A 103 -4.95 -14.46 8.16
CA LEU A 103 -5.38 -15.80 8.52
C LEU A 103 -5.34 -16.71 7.29
N ASN A 104 -4.25 -17.46 7.16
CA ASN A 104 -4.02 -18.32 6.02
C ASN A 104 -4.44 -19.76 6.33
N ALA A 105 -5.03 -20.44 5.35
CA ALA A 105 -5.50 -21.82 5.49
C ALA A 105 -4.34 -22.81 5.51
N THR A 106 -4.21 -23.56 6.61
CA THR A 106 -3.28 -24.69 6.68
C THR A 106 -3.67 -25.77 5.67
N PRO A 107 -2.76 -26.66 5.26
CA PRO A 107 -3.10 -27.80 4.40
C PRO A 107 -4.14 -28.77 4.97
N ARG A 108 -4.48 -28.65 6.27
CA ARG A 108 -5.60 -29.38 6.87
C ARG A 108 -6.96 -28.87 6.39
N GLU A 109 -7.06 -27.55 6.22
CA GLU A 109 -8.28 -26.86 5.78
C GLU A 109 -8.30 -26.74 4.25
N ASP A 110 -7.22 -26.22 3.68
CA ASP A 110 -7.07 -26.06 2.24
C ASP A 110 -5.62 -26.30 1.81
N ARG A 111 -5.41 -27.33 0.99
CA ARG A 111 -4.08 -27.69 0.49
C ARG A 111 -3.59 -26.73 -0.59
N PHE A 112 -4.49 -25.99 -1.23
CA PHE A 112 -4.15 -25.21 -2.40
C PHE A 112 -3.09 -24.13 -2.13
N PRO A 113 -3.27 -23.21 -1.17
CA PRO A 113 -2.41 -22.03 -1.02
C PRO A 113 -0.93 -22.37 -0.78
N LEU A 114 -0.66 -23.41 0.02
CA LEU A 114 0.71 -23.78 0.40
C LEU A 114 1.29 -24.91 -0.44
N LEU A 115 0.54 -25.98 -0.71
CA LEU A 115 1.10 -27.21 -1.30
C LEU A 115 0.93 -27.30 -2.82
N ILE A 116 -0.15 -26.74 -3.38
CA ILE A 116 -0.53 -26.98 -4.79
C ILE A 116 -0.29 -25.76 -5.67
N ASP A 117 -0.55 -24.55 -5.18
CA ASP A 117 -0.49 -23.30 -5.92
C ASP A 117 0.76 -23.18 -6.85
N PRO A 118 0.57 -23.12 -8.17
CA PRO A 118 1.66 -22.91 -9.12
C PRO A 118 1.90 -21.43 -9.48
N HIS A 119 1.04 -20.50 -9.04
CA HIS A 119 0.89 -19.10 -9.46
C HIS A 119 1.96 -18.58 -10.44
N ASN A 120 1.68 -18.63 -11.74
CA ASN A 120 2.57 -18.16 -12.80
C ASN A 120 4.04 -18.66 -12.69
N GLY A 121 4.21 -19.91 -12.28
CA GLY A 121 5.52 -20.55 -12.08
C GLY A 121 6.16 -20.30 -10.70
N SER A 122 5.49 -19.59 -9.79
CA SER A 122 6.00 -19.25 -8.48
C SER A 122 4.88 -19.16 -7.43
N PRO A 123 4.89 -19.97 -6.36
CA PRO A 123 3.78 -19.99 -5.39
C PRO A 123 3.70 -18.76 -4.49
N GLU A 124 2.48 -18.28 -4.21
CA GLU A 124 2.25 -17.03 -3.47
C GLU A 124 2.71 -17.08 -2.01
N LEU A 125 2.39 -18.18 -1.32
CA LEU A 125 2.65 -18.29 0.13
C LEU A 125 3.85 -19.17 0.46
N ALA A 126 4.24 -20.10 -0.41
CA ALA A 126 5.33 -21.02 -0.11
C ALA A 126 6.70 -20.42 -0.40
N SER A 127 7.70 -20.93 0.32
CA SER A 127 9.11 -20.66 0.04
C SER A 127 9.56 -21.25 -1.30
N SER A 128 10.71 -20.79 -1.80
CA SER A 128 11.33 -21.33 -3.03
C SER A 128 12.06 -22.67 -2.77
N TYR A 129 12.42 -22.95 -1.52
CA TYR A 129 13.21 -24.12 -1.13
C TYR A 129 12.36 -25.32 -0.66
N SER A 130 11.12 -25.11 -0.23
CA SER A 130 10.22 -26.18 0.19
C SER A 130 8.75 -25.79 0.11
N ARG A 131 7.91 -26.72 -0.38
CA ARG A 131 6.45 -26.60 -0.37
C ARG A 131 5.84 -26.80 1.01
N ASP A 132 6.58 -27.36 1.95
CA ASP A 132 6.11 -27.50 3.33
C ASP A 132 6.32 -26.23 4.15
N TRP A 133 7.05 -25.24 3.64
CA TRP A 133 7.35 -23.98 4.33
C TRP A 133 6.71 -22.79 3.63
N SER A 134 6.13 -21.89 4.41
CA SER A 134 5.75 -20.56 3.91
C SER A 134 7.00 -19.73 3.63
N TYR A 135 6.83 -18.61 2.93
CA TYR A 135 7.85 -17.56 2.92
C TYR A 135 8.14 -17.07 4.35
N ALA A 136 9.36 -16.55 4.55
CA ALA A 136 9.91 -16.15 5.84
C ALA A 136 10.09 -14.63 5.93
N SER A 137 8.97 -13.91 6.05
CA SER A 137 8.97 -12.44 6.11
C SER A 137 9.51 -11.92 7.44
N PRO A 138 10.34 -10.85 7.43
CA PRO A 138 10.80 -10.18 8.64
C PRO A 138 9.63 -9.46 9.32
N MET A 139 9.66 -9.32 10.65
CA MET A 139 8.62 -8.62 11.41
C MET A 139 8.46 -7.20 10.92
N GLY A 140 9.55 -6.51 10.56
CA GLY A 140 9.49 -5.15 9.97
C GLY A 140 8.65 -5.07 8.69
N ALA A 141 8.58 -6.15 7.91
CA ALA A 141 7.70 -6.22 6.74
C ALA A 141 6.25 -6.58 7.07
N GLN A 142 5.91 -6.85 8.35
CA GLN A 142 4.58 -7.26 8.77
C GLN A 142 3.76 -6.09 9.34
N PRO A 143 2.53 -5.85 8.83
CA PRO A 143 1.62 -4.86 9.37
C PRO A 143 1.26 -5.11 10.83
N ILE A 144 0.90 -6.36 11.14
CA ILE A 144 0.73 -6.86 12.50
C ILE A 144 1.86 -7.86 12.77
N PRO A 145 2.92 -7.49 13.52
CA PRO A 145 4.09 -8.33 13.75
C PRO A 145 3.74 -9.46 14.74
N ALA A 146 3.09 -10.49 14.23
CA ALA A 146 2.63 -11.63 14.99
C ALA A 146 2.63 -12.90 14.15
N ILE A 147 2.89 -14.03 14.80
CA ILE A 147 2.85 -15.36 14.20
C ILE A 147 2.14 -16.35 15.14
N GLY A 148 1.17 -17.11 14.63
CA GLY A 148 0.35 -17.99 15.49
C GLY A 148 -0.39 -19.09 14.74
N LEU A 149 -1.10 -19.92 15.52
CA LEU A 149 -1.93 -21.02 15.04
C LEU A 149 -3.31 -20.93 15.67
N TRP A 150 -4.35 -21.19 14.86
CA TRP A 150 -5.75 -21.10 15.28
C TRP A 150 -6.54 -22.35 14.89
N ALA A 151 -7.29 -22.88 15.85
CA ALA A 151 -8.28 -23.94 15.68
C ALA A 151 -9.67 -23.41 16.11
N PRO A 152 -10.42 -22.74 15.20
CA PRO A 152 -11.70 -22.11 15.52
C PRO A 152 -12.74 -23.08 16.10
N GLU A 153 -12.83 -24.31 15.58
CA GLU A 153 -13.78 -25.33 16.07
C GLU A 153 -13.49 -25.75 17.53
N ARG A 154 -12.24 -25.66 17.96
CA ARG A 154 -11.81 -25.91 19.34
C ARG A 154 -11.72 -24.62 20.16
N ALA A 155 -12.10 -23.49 19.58
CA ALA A 155 -11.97 -22.15 20.14
C ALA A 155 -10.54 -21.85 20.66
N THR A 156 -9.49 -22.44 20.08
CA THR A 156 -8.13 -22.40 20.63
C THR A 156 -7.19 -21.61 19.72
N TYR A 157 -6.55 -20.58 20.26
CA TYR A 157 -5.53 -19.77 19.61
C TYR A 157 -4.28 -19.67 20.48
N ALA A 158 -3.11 -19.65 19.83
CA ALA A 158 -1.85 -19.22 20.45
C ALA A 158 -0.97 -18.53 19.40
N GLY A 159 -0.30 -17.45 19.79
CA GLY A 159 0.61 -16.72 18.92
C GLY A 159 1.65 -15.90 19.67
N LEU A 160 2.75 -15.62 19.00
CA LEU A 160 3.82 -14.73 19.46
C LEU A 160 3.57 -13.34 18.88
N GLU A 161 3.42 -12.36 19.74
CA GLU A 161 3.10 -10.97 19.42
C GLU A 161 4.32 -10.08 19.68
N PHE A 162 4.69 -9.25 18.72
CA PHE A 162 5.89 -8.39 18.76
C PHE A 162 5.55 -6.91 18.56
N GLN A 163 4.28 -6.52 18.51
CA GLN A 163 3.90 -5.11 18.40
C GLN A 163 4.26 -4.36 19.69
N SER A 164 4.18 -5.01 20.85
CA SER A 164 4.71 -4.51 22.13
C SER A 164 6.23 -4.21 22.05
N THR A 165 7.00 -5.11 21.44
CA THR A 165 8.44 -4.93 21.15
C THR A 165 8.68 -3.75 20.21
N ARG A 166 7.92 -3.66 19.12
CA ARG A 166 7.97 -2.56 18.15
C ARG A 166 7.73 -1.20 18.78
N LEU A 167 6.72 -1.12 19.66
CA LEU A 167 6.36 0.12 20.34
C LEU A 167 7.42 0.56 21.36
N THR A 168 8.21 -0.36 21.89
CA THR A 168 9.18 -0.09 22.97
C THR A 168 10.59 0.09 22.45
N ASP A 169 11.22 -0.94 21.88
CA ASP A 169 12.63 -0.94 21.50
C ASP A 169 12.91 -1.30 20.03
N ASN A 170 11.90 -1.76 19.27
CA ASN A 170 12.00 -2.09 17.84
C ASN A 170 13.07 -3.16 17.50
N THR A 171 13.49 -3.96 18.50
CA THR A 171 14.51 -5.01 18.34
C THR A 171 14.04 -6.20 17.50
N GLU A 172 12.73 -6.31 17.25
CA GLU A 172 12.12 -7.39 16.50
C GLU A 172 12.30 -7.28 14.98
N LYS A 173 12.56 -6.07 14.46
CA LYS A 173 12.31 -5.72 13.06
C LYS A 173 12.97 -6.66 12.04
N ASP A 174 14.19 -7.12 12.34
CA ASP A 174 14.99 -7.97 11.44
C ASP A 174 14.80 -9.48 11.69
N LEU A 175 13.96 -9.88 12.65
CA LEU A 175 13.58 -11.29 12.88
C LEU A 175 12.49 -11.71 11.92
N ALA A 176 12.57 -12.92 11.37
CA ALA A 176 11.55 -13.43 10.47
C ALA A 176 10.64 -14.48 11.13
N THR A 177 9.52 -14.75 10.49
CA THR A 177 8.58 -15.81 10.90
C THR A 177 8.20 -16.67 9.71
N ALA A 178 7.99 -17.96 9.94
CA ALA A 178 7.44 -18.84 8.93
C ALA A 178 6.54 -19.92 9.54
N TYR A 179 5.58 -20.39 8.74
CA TYR A 179 4.81 -21.59 8.99
C TYR A 179 5.46 -22.79 8.30
N CYS A 180 5.41 -23.94 8.96
CA CYS A 180 5.82 -25.23 8.42
C CYS A 180 4.67 -26.24 8.58
N TRP A 181 4.25 -26.86 7.48
CA TRP A 181 3.27 -27.94 7.48
C TRP A 181 3.85 -29.24 8.06
N ARG A 182 5.05 -29.59 7.61
CA ARG A 182 5.75 -30.80 8.05
C ARG A 182 7.25 -30.70 7.85
N HIS A 183 8.02 -31.16 8.83
CA HIS A 183 9.47 -31.26 8.72
C HIS A 183 10.01 -32.46 9.51
N GLY A 184 10.44 -33.50 8.81
CA GLY A 184 10.75 -34.79 9.43
C GLY A 184 9.52 -35.36 10.17
N ASP A 185 9.71 -35.68 11.45
CA ASP A 185 8.64 -36.16 12.35
C ASP A 185 7.85 -35.01 13.01
N ALA A 186 8.27 -33.76 12.81
CA ALA A 186 7.53 -32.60 13.28
C ALA A 186 6.32 -32.37 12.37
N GLY A 187 5.11 -32.48 12.93
CA GLY A 187 3.87 -32.00 12.29
C GLY A 187 3.81 -30.47 12.27
N GLN A 188 2.67 -29.86 11.93
CA GLN A 188 2.60 -28.43 11.68
C GLN A 188 3.00 -27.52 12.87
N PHE A 189 3.73 -26.45 12.56
CA PHE A 189 4.16 -25.42 13.52
C PHE A 189 4.40 -24.07 12.85
N VAL A 190 4.44 -23.02 13.67
CA VAL A 190 5.06 -21.74 13.30
C VAL A 190 6.35 -21.52 14.08
N ALA A 191 7.30 -20.75 13.54
CA ALA A 191 8.59 -20.52 14.18
C ALA A 191 9.13 -19.11 13.92
N LEU A 192 10.04 -18.67 14.79
CA LEU A 192 10.96 -17.58 14.48
C LEU A 192 12.09 -18.12 13.60
N VAL A 193 12.47 -17.32 12.61
CA VAL A 193 13.42 -17.67 11.55
C VAL A 193 14.47 -16.57 11.44
N TYR A 194 15.72 -16.94 11.17
CA TYR A 194 16.76 -15.97 10.85
C TYR A 194 17.83 -16.55 9.89
N PRO A 195 18.34 -15.78 8.93
CA PRO A 195 17.85 -14.46 8.49
C PRO A 195 16.51 -14.57 7.74
N CYS A 196 15.92 -13.42 7.37
CA CYS A 196 14.76 -13.39 6.47
C CYS A 196 15.13 -13.95 5.09
N GLY A 197 14.13 -14.39 4.31
CA GLY A 197 14.34 -15.15 3.08
C GLY A 197 14.76 -14.35 1.83
N GLY A 198 15.56 -13.29 1.96
CA GLY A 198 15.96 -12.44 0.82
C GLY A 198 14.77 -11.87 0.03
N LYS A 199 14.89 -11.75 -1.30
CA LYS A 199 13.87 -11.09 -2.16
C LYS A 199 12.53 -11.83 -2.16
N GLY A 200 11.46 -11.12 -1.81
CA GLY A 200 10.12 -11.70 -1.60
C GLY A 200 10.07 -12.67 -0.42
N TYR A 201 11.14 -12.73 0.38
CA TYR A 201 11.28 -13.53 1.59
C TYR A 201 11.19 -15.05 1.40
N ARG A 202 11.53 -15.56 0.21
CA ARG A 202 11.35 -16.99 -0.14
C ARG A 202 12.59 -17.84 -0.16
N ASP A 203 13.76 -17.22 -0.19
CA ASP A 203 15.03 -17.90 -0.35
C ASP A 203 15.50 -18.55 0.96
N LEU A 204 16.26 -19.62 0.82
CA LEU A 204 16.87 -20.30 1.95
C LEU A 204 18.23 -19.67 2.26
N LEU A 205 18.24 -18.83 3.29
CA LEU A 205 19.43 -18.16 3.79
C LEU A 205 19.82 -18.67 5.18
N PHE A 206 21.07 -18.46 5.56
CA PHE A 206 21.63 -18.92 6.83
C PHE A 206 22.38 -17.82 7.59
N PRO A 207 22.41 -17.89 8.94
CA PRO A 207 23.09 -16.89 9.75
C PRO A 207 24.61 -16.91 9.53
N GLN A 208 25.22 -15.72 9.63
CA GLN A 208 26.67 -15.61 9.63
C GLN A 208 27.24 -15.84 11.06
N PRO A 209 28.41 -16.47 11.20
CA PRO A 209 29.09 -16.62 12.49
C PRO A 209 29.39 -15.26 13.15
N GLY A 210 29.30 -15.21 14.47
CA GLY A 210 29.58 -14.01 15.28
C GLY A 210 28.37 -13.13 15.57
N LEU A 211 27.18 -13.48 15.04
CA LEU A 211 25.96 -12.70 15.20
C LEU A 211 25.27 -12.97 16.55
N THR A 212 24.63 -11.95 17.11
CA THR A 212 23.78 -12.07 18.30
C THR A 212 22.35 -11.71 17.94
N LEU A 213 21.42 -12.64 18.13
CA LEU A 213 19.98 -12.40 18.03
C LEU A 213 19.43 -12.14 19.43
N ALA A 214 18.86 -10.97 19.69
CA ALA A 214 18.23 -10.69 20.96
C ALA A 214 16.99 -9.82 20.79
N SER A 215 15.87 -10.27 21.33
CA SER A 215 14.59 -9.56 21.33
C SER A 215 13.65 -10.20 22.34
N HIS A 216 12.40 -9.74 22.38
CA HIS A 216 11.33 -10.27 23.21
C HIS A 216 9.97 -10.23 22.49
N CYS A 217 9.01 -10.98 23.00
CA CYS A 217 7.63 -11.02 22.53
C CYS A 217 6.67 -11.42 23.65
N THR A 218 5.38 -11.21 23.44
CA THR A 218 4.32 -11.71 24.32
C THR A 218 3.66 -12.95 23.73
N LEU A 219 3.46 -14.00 24.53
CA LEU A 219 2.67 -15.15 24.13
C LEU A 219 1.19 -14.89 24.41
N ILE A 220 0.44 -14.57 23.37
CA ILE A 220 -1.01 -14.37 23.44
C ILE A 220 -1.70 -15.70 23.14
N TYR A 221 -2.64 -16.11 24.01
CA TYR A 221 -3.39 -17.35 23.83
C TYR A 221 -4.85 -17.21 24.30
N SER A 222 -5.74 -18.03 23.75
CA SER A 222 -7.12 -18.12 24.19
C SER A 222 -7.65 -19.54 23.97
N SER A 223 -8.46 -20.02 24.90
CA SER A 223 -9.25 -21.25 24.77
C SER A 223 -10.74 -20.98 24.53
N LYS A 224 -11.09 -19.74 24.18
CA LYS A 224 -12.45 -19.26 23.97
C LYS A 224 -12.54 -18.32 22.75
N LEU A 225 -11.84 -18.67 21.67
CA LEU A 225 -11.79 -17.90 20.42
C LEU A 225 -12.40 -18.70 19.24
N PRO A 226 -13.74 -18.81 19.15
CA PRO A 226 -14.42 -19.47 18.02
C PRO A 226 -14.39 -18.60 16.75
N SER A 227 -14.85 -19.13 15.61
CA SER A 227 -14.88 -18.43 14.30
C SER A 227 -15.71 -17.13 14.27
N THR A 228 -16.60 -16.94 15.25
CA THR A 228 -17.37 -15.70 15.44
C THR A 228 -16.60 -14.60 16.16
N ASP A 229 -15.34 -14.85 16.54
CA ASP A 229 -14.36 -13.87 17.01
C ASP A 229 -13.09 -13.97 16.17
N ASP A 230 -12.04 -13.20 16.49
CA ASP A 230 -10.84 -13.13 15.65
C ASP A 230 -9.53 -12.93 16.42
N PRO A 231 -8.42 -13.59 16.02
CA PRO A 231 -7.09 -13.34 16.58
C PRO A 231 -6.65 -11.87 16.52
N ASN A 232 -6.94 -11.15 15.44
CA ASN A 232 -6.55 -9.74 15.31
C ASN A 232 -7.32 -8.89 16.32
N ARG A 233 -8.61 -9.17 16.55
CA ARG A 233 -9.39 -8.46 17.55
C ARG A 233 -8.87 -8.68 18.98
N LEU A 234 -8.44 -9.90 19.30
CA LEU A 234 -7.79 -10.22 20.56
C LEU A 234 -6.49 -9.41 20.73
N LEU A 235 -5.65 -9.38 19.70
CA LEU A 235 -4.39 -8.63 19.71
C LEU A 235 -4.60 -7.13 19.85
N TRP A 236 -5.50 -6.55 19.04
CA TRP A 236 -5.87 -5.13 19.15
C TRP A 236 -6.42 -4.79 20.54
N SER A 237 -7.26 -5.65 21.12
CA SER A 237 -7.78 -5.43 22.48
C SER A 237 -6.66 -5.44 23.53
N TYR A 238 -5.71 -6.36 23.41
CA TYR A 238 -4.52 -6.43 24.27
C TYR A 238 -3.67 -5.15 24.15
N LEU A 239 -3.38 -4.73 22.91
CA LEU A 239 -2.56 -3.56 22.61
C LEU A 239 -3.23 -2.26 23.06
N TRP A 240 -4.51 -2.11 22.78
CA TRP A 240 -5.28 -0.93 23.17
C TRP A 240 -5.41 -0.79 24.69
N ALA A 241 -5.49 -1.91 25.42
CA ALA A 241 -5.56 -1.88 26.87
C ALA A 241 -4.22 -1.49 27.54
N ARG A 242 -3.07 -1.83 26.93
CA ARG A 242 -1.74 -1.73 27.56
C ARG A 242 -0.82 -0.66 26.97
N TYR A 243 -0.93 -0.40 25.68
CA TYR A 243 0.03 0.39 24.91
C TYR A 243 -0.61 1.53 24.11
N ARG A 244 -1.88 1.88 24.39
CA ARG A 244 -2.59 2.96 23.68
C ARG A 244 -1.80 4.26 23.60
N ASP A 245 -1.11 4.63 24.68
CA ASP A 245 -0.34 5.87 24.76
C ASP A 245 0.95 5.85 23.90
N LEU A 246 1.37 4.67 23.44
CA LEU A 246 2.50 4.49 22.53
C LEU A 246 2.06 4.35 21.07
N LEU A 247 0.76 4.18 20.80
CA LEU A 247 0.25 4.08 19.44
C LEU A 247 0.34 5.44 18.72
N PRO A 248 0.60 5.45 17.40
CA PRO A 248 0.58 6.68 16.61
C PRO A 248 -0.77 7.41 16.75
N GLN A 249 -0.75 8.74 16.73
CA GLN A 249 -1.99 9.51 16.85
C GLN A 249 -2.79 9.51 15.54
N ALA A 250 -4.11 9.54 15.68
CA ALA A 250 -5.06 9.76 14.61
C ALA A 250 -5.77 11.11 14.84
N PRO A 251 -6.09 11.87 13.79
CA PRO A 251 -6.70 13.18 13.94
C PRO A 251 -8.14 13.08 14.46
N ASP A 252 -8.69 14.17 14.98
CA ASP A 252 -10.10 14.21 15.41
C ASP A 252 -11.09 14.36 14.24
N ALA A 253 -10.64 14.91 13.12
CA ALA A 253 -11.36 15.07 11.86
C ALA A 253 -10.39 14.86 10.69
N ASN A 254 -10.87 14.28 9.60
CA ASN A 254 -10.05 14.03 8.42
C ASN A 254 -10.38 15.01 7.30
N ASP A 255 -9.36 15.60 6.70
CA ASP A 255 -9.46 16.34 5.44
C ASP A 255 -9.22 15.39 4.27
N LEU A 256 -10.25 15.18 3.44
CA LEU A 256 -10.21 14.33 2.25
C LEU A 256 -9.91 15.13 0.97
N GLY A 257 -9.45 16.38 1.09
CA GLY A 257 -8.99 17.19 -0.05
C GLY A 257 -7.80 16.59 -0.80
N TRP A 258 -7.14 15.56 -0.25
CA TRP A 258 -6.11 14.79 -0.95
C TRP A 258 -6.66 13.87 -2.03
N ILE A 259 -7.97 13.56 -2.06
CA ILE A 259 -8.53 12.68 -3.10
C ILE A 259 -8.22 13.31 -4.48
N PRO A 260 -7.75 12.52 -5.48
CA PRO A 260 -7.49 13.04 -6.82
C PRO A 260 -8.71 13.81 -7.34
N GLY A 261 -8.52 14.98 -7.93
CA GLY A 261 -9.69 15.82 -8.27
C GLY A 261 -10.63 15.21 -9.30
N ALA A 262 -10.16 14.27 -10.11
CA ALA A 262 -11.00 13.49 -11.02
C ALA A 262 -11.74 12.33 -10.34
N ASP A 263 -11.36 11.96 -9.12
CA ASP A 263 -12.05 10.97 -8.26
C ASP A 263 -13.04 11.63 -7.29
N HIS A 264 -13.03 12.96 -7.15
CA HIS A 264 -14.08 13.69 -6.42
C HIS A 264 -15.41 13.62 -7.14
N GLU A 265 -16.42 13.12 -6.44
CA GLU A 265 -17.74 12.94 -7.04
C GLU A 265 -18.50 14.27 -7.15
N ARG A 266 -19.06 14.51 -8.34
CA ARG A 266 -19.89 15.71 -8.60
C ARG A 266 -21.26 15.62 -7.93
N ASP A 267 -21.75 14.41 -7.70
CA ASP A 267 -23.04 14.14 -7.09
C ASP A 267 -23.01 12.79 -6.35
N LEU A 268 -24.03 12.51 -5.55
CA LEU A 268 -24.22 11.23 -4.88
C LEU A 268 -24.41 10.11 -5.91
N LEU A 269 -23.60 9.07 -5.78
CA LEU A 269 -23.67 7.86 -6.61
C LEU A 269 -24.87 7.00 -6.21
N GLY A 270 -25.50 6.37 -7.20
CA GLY A 270 -26.53 5.36 -6.98
C GLY A 270 -25.98 3.92 -6.92
N PRO A 271 -26.85 2.91 -6.83
CA PRO A 271 -26.43 1.51 -6.82
C PRO A 271 -25.76 1.13 -8.14
N ALA A 272 -24.87 0.14 -8.08
CA ALA A 272 -24.29 -0.43 -9.29
C ALA A 272 -25.35 -1.28 -10.05
N GLY A 273 -25.08 -1.55 -11.33
CA GLY A 273 -26.08 -2.08 -12.29
C GLY A 273 -26.67 -3.47 -11.95
N PRO A 274 -27.65 -3.94 -12.75
CA PRO A 274 -28.52 -5.10 -12.45
C PRO A 274 -27.85 -6.48 -12.47
N ARG A 275 -26.57 -6.56 -12.84
CA ARG A 275 -25.89 -7.84 -13.12
C ARG A 275 -25.33 -8.45 -11.85
N LEU A 276 -25.52 -9.76 -11.69
CA LEU A 276 -24.92 -10.55 -10.60
C LEU A 276 -23.81 -11.48 -11.12
N VAL A 277 -23.77 -11.76 -12.43
CA VAL A 277 -22.86 -12.72 -13.04
C VAL A 277 -21.98 -12.04 -14.09
N GLY A 278 -20.67 -12.24 -13.98
CA GLY A 278 -19.67 -11.82 -14.96
C GLY A 278 -19.20 -12.96 -15.86
N ALA A 279 -18.54 -12.59 -16.96
CA ALA A 279 -17.83 -13.49 -17.86
C ALA A 279 -16.43 -12.92 -18.14
N ASP A 280 -15.46 -13.81 -18.32
CA ASP A 280 -14.06 -13.52 -18.68
C ASP A 280 -13.30 -12.63 -17.67
N THR A 281 -12.40 -13.27 -16.92
CA THR A 281 -11.40 -12.57 -16.09
C THR A 281 -10.02 -13.13 -16.38
N LYS A 282 -9.02 -12.25 -16.30
CA LYS A 282 -7.62 -12.62 -16.30
C LYS A 282 -7.39 -13.75 -15.29
N GLY A 283 -6.91 -14.88 -15.78
CA GLY A 283 -6.60 -16.06 -14.96
C GLY A 283 -7.65 -17.16 -14.95
N MET A 284 -8.81 -16.99 -15.58
CA MET A 284 -9.82 -18.04 -15.75
C MET A 284 -9.91 -18.58 -17.19
N THR A 285 -10.63 -19.68 -17.38
CA THR A 285 -10.96 -20.20 -18.72
C THR A 285 -12.08 -19.38 -19.38
N PRO A 286 -12.16 -19.29 -20.72
CA PRO A 286 -13.17 -18.47 -21.42
C PRO A 286 -14.64 -18.83 -21.13
N ASP A 287 -14.91 -20.08 -20.75
CA ASP A 287 -16.22 -20.58 -20.36
C ASP A 287 -16.58 -20.26 -18.89
N ALA A 288 -15.64 -19.72 -18.12
CA ALA A 288 -15.87 -19.47 -16.71
C ALA A 288 -16.97 -18.41 -16.47
N ARG A 289 -17.74 -18.66 -15.40
CA ARG A 289 -18.77 -17.74 -14.88
C ARG A 289 -18.54 -17.52 -13.40
N PHE A 290 -18.64 -16.29 -12.94
CA PHE A 290 -18.39 -15.91 -11.55
C PHE A 290 -19.34 -14.80 -11.12
N LEU A 291 -19.46 -14.61 -9.81
CA LEU A 291 -20.27 -13.53 -9.24
C LEU A 291 -19.54 -12.21 -9.38
N ILE A 292 -20.26 -11.11 -9.64
CA ILE A 292 -19.70 -9.76 -9.64
C ILE A 292 -20.40 -8.91 -8.59
N GLY A 293 -19.62 -8.33 -7.66
CA GLY A 293 -20.22 -7.64 -6.52
C GLY A 293 -19.39 -6.54 -5.87
N TRP A 294 -18.12 -6.36 -6.20
CA TRP A 294 -17.21 -5.54 -5.38
C TRP A 294 -17.62 -4.07 -5.21
N ALA A 295 -18.33 -3.46 -6.16
CA ALA A 295 -18.84 -2.08 -6.03
C ALA A 295 -20.23 -1.99 -5.37
N GLN A 296 -20.86 -3.12 -5.06
CA GLN A 296 -22.29 -3.18 -4.73
C GLN A 296 -22.60 -2.88 -3.26
N TYR A 297 -21.61 -2.63 -2.40
CA TYR A 297 -21.81 -2.31 -0.98
C TYR A 297 -22.36 -0.89 -0.71
N ARG A 298 -22.40 -0.01 -1.72
CA ARG A 298 -22.62 1.45 -1.57
C ARG A 298 -24.07 1.89 -1.43
N GLU A 299 -24.99 1.24 -2.13
CA GLU A 299 -26.45 1.47 -2.17
C GLU A 299 -27.13 0.16 -2.61
N GLY A 300 -28.43 -0.02 -2.35
CA GLY A 300 -29.18 -1.23 -2.71
C GLY A 300 -29.77 -1.17 -4.13
N PHE A 301 -29.36 -2.06 -5.04
CA PHE A 301 -29.98 -2.14 -6.38
C PHE A 301 -31.47 -2.50 -6.31
N VAL A 302 -31.85 -3.40 -5.41
CA VAL A 302 -33.25 -3.83 -5.21
C VAL A 302 -34.13 -2.69 -4.71
N ASP A 303 -33.59 -1.81 -3.84
CA ASP A 303 -34.29 -0.61 -3.40
C ASP A 303 -34.66 0.30 -4.58
N SER A 304 -33.75 0.45 -5.56
CA SER A 304 -34.00 1.29 -6.73
C SER A 304 -35.13 0.78 -7.63
N ILE A 305 -35.21 -0.53 -7.88
CA ILE A 305 -36.28 -1.11 -8.71
C ILE A 305 -37.62 -1.17 -7.98
N ALA A 306 -37.62 -1.30 -6.65
CA ALA A 306 -38.83 -1.24 -5.84
C ALA A 306 -39.48 0.17 -5.90
N GLY A 307 -38.66 1.23 -6.00
CA GLY A 307 -39.09 2.61 -6.14
C GLY A 307 -39.48 3.05 -7.57
N GLY A 308 -39.13 2.29 -8.60
CA GLY A 308 -39.45 2.57 -10.00
C GLY A 308 -38.68 1.66 -10.97
N ALA A 309 -39.39 0.94 -11.85
CA ALA A 309 -38.80 -0.14 -12.63
C ALA A 309 -38.35 0.30 -14.03
N ASN A 310 -37.08 0.04 -14.37
CA ASN A 310 -36.63 -0.14 -15.75
C ASN A 310 -36.85 -1.60 -16.17
N PRO A 311 -37.75 -1.92 -17.13
CA PRO A 311 -38.07 -3.29 -17.52
C PRO A 311 -36.86 -4.12 -17.98
N GLU A 312 -35.91 -3.50 -18.67
CA GLU A 312 -34.69 -4.20 -19.15
C GLU A 312 -33.79 -4.59 -17.98
N ALA A 313 -33.61 -3.68 -17.02
CA ALA A 313 -32.80 -3.94 -15.83
C ALA A 313 -33.43 -5.03 -14.95
N VAL A 314 -34.76 -5.02 -14.79
CA VAL A 314 -35.52 -6.05 -14.08
C VAL A 314 -35.37 -7.41 -14.78
N SER A 315 -35.50 -7.46 -16.10
CA SER A 315 -35.34 -8.71 -16.86
C SER A 315 -33.94 -9.31 -16.71
N ALA A 316 -32.90 -8.48 -16.88
CA ALA A 316 -31.50 -8.91 -16.71
C ALA A 316 -31.23 -9.41 -15.28
N PHE A 317 -31.69 -8.66 -14.28
CA PHE A 317 -31.54 -9.02 -12.87
C PHE A 317 -32.27 -10.33 -12.54
N THR A 318 -33.53 -10.51 -12.97
CA THR A 318 -34.30 -11.74 -12.76
C THR A 318 -33.63 -12.96 -13.39
N SER A 319 -33.05 -12.80 -14.59
CA SER A 319 -32.30 -13.87 -15.26
C SER A 319 -31.06 -14.27 -14.46
N ASP A 320 -30.24 -13.29 -14.05
CA ASP A 320 -29.04 -13.55 -13.26
C ASP A 320 -29.40 -14.13 -11.88
N LEU A 321 -30.45 -13.62 -11.22
CA LEU A 321 -30.95 -14.11 -9.94
C LEU A 321 -31.37 -15.59 -10.03
N ARG A 322 -32.14 -15.96 -11.06
CA ARG A 322 -32.52 -17.36 -11.30
C ARG A 322 -31.29 -18.25 -11.45
N TYR A 323 -30.28 -17.79 -12.20
CA TYR A 323 -29.04 -18.53 -12.41
C TYR A 323 -28.28 -18.72 -11.09
N VAL A 324 -28.04 -17.65 -10.32
CA VAL A 324 -27.25 -17.74 -9.09
C VAL A 324 -27.96 -18.56 -8.00
N VAL A 325 -29.29 -18.43 -7.85
CA VAL A 325 -30.08 -19.26 -6.94
C VAL A 325 -29.96 -20.74 -7.31
N GLY A 326 -30.00 -21.07 -8.61
CA GLY A 326 -29.78 -22.43 -9.10
C GLY A 326 -28.36 -22.98 -8.88
N LYS A 327 -27.40 -22.16 -8.46
CA LYS A 327 -26.00 -22.54 -8.19
C LYS A 327 -25.63 -22.53 -6.70
N LEU A 328 -26.58 -22.24 -5.81
CA LEU A 328 -26.32 -22.23 -4.37
C LEU A 328 -25.88 -23.62 -3.86
N LYS A 329 -25.02 -23.64 -2.85
CA LYS A 329 -24.65 -24.84 -2.11
C LYS A 329 -25.13 -24.74 -0.67
N ARG A 330 -25.74 -25.81 -0.17
CA ARG A 330 -26.04 -26.00 1.26
C ARG A 330 -24.96 -26.88 1.88
N VAL A 331 -24.31 -26.40 2.94
CA VAL A 331 -23.24 -27.11 3.64
C VAL A 331 -23.54 -27.14 5.13
N THR A 332 -23.20 -28.23 5.82
CA THR A 332 -23.32 -28.31 7.28
C THR A 332 -22.03 -27.83 7.92
N THR A 333 -22.12 -26.85 8.80
CA THR A 333 -21.00 -26.31 9.58
C THR A 333 -21.26 -26.53 11.07
N GLY A 334 -20.24 -26.26 11.90
CA GLY A 334 -20.40 -26.29 13.36
C GLY A 334 -21.45 -25.31 13.90
N THR A 335 -21.88 -24.33 13.10
CA THR A 335 -22.89 -23.32 13.48
C THR A 335 -24.26 -23.54 12.82
N GLY A 336 -24.45 -24.65 12.08
CA GLY A 336 -25.72 -25.01 11.46
C GLY A 336 -25.63 -25.28 9.95
N GLN A 337 -26.78 -25.21 9.27
CA GLN A 337 -26.84 -25.35 7.81
C GLN A 337 -26.55 -24.01 7.15
N ALA A 338 -25.39 -23.90 6.51
CA ALA A 338 -24.93 -22.71 5.81
C ALA A 338 -25.25 -22.75 4.31
N VAL A 339 -25.32 -21.57 3.69
CA VAL A 339 -25.50 -21.38 2.24
C VAL A 339 -24.38 -20.52 1.68
N LEU A 340 -23.78 -20.94 0.56
CA LEU A 340 -22.70 -20.24 -0.12
C LEU A 340 -22.68 -20.53 -1.63
N TRP A 341 -21.79 -19.84 -2.35
CA TRP A 341 -21.55 -20.04 -3.77
C TRP A 341 -20.07 -20.35 -4.05
N PRO A 342 -19.75 -21.32 -4.91
CA PRO A 342 -18.37 -21.59 -5.31
C PRO A 342 -17.83 -20.54 -6.26
N LYS A 343 -16.50 -20.40 -6.31
CA LYS A 343 -15.76 -19.68 -7.33
C LYS A 343 -14.84 -20.61 -8.11
N PRO A 344 -14.95 -20.67 -9.46
CA PRO A 344 -16.03 -20.08 -10.25
C PRO A 344 -17.37 -20.83 -10.05
N LEU A 345 -18.48 -20.25 -10.51
CA LEU A 345 -19.80 -20.91 -10.56
C LEU A 345 -19.82 -22.02 -11.62
N GLU A 346 -19.06 -21.83 -12.69
CA GLU A 346 -18.90 -22.73 -13.84
C GLU A 346 -17.52 -22.52 -14.48
N GLY A 347 -16.98 -23.53 -15.15
CA GLY A 347 -15.62 -23.50 -15.72
C GLY A 347 -14.53 -23.76 -14.68
N ALA A 348 -13.32 -23.24 -14.93
CA ALA A 348 -12.17 -23.41 -14.05
C ALA A 348 -11.19 -22.23 -14.14
N TRP A 349 -10.19 -22.24 -13.27
CA TRP A 349 -9.00 -21.41 -13.43
C TRP A 349 -8.16 -21.84 -14.63
N GLY A 350 -7.36 -20.92 -15.16
CA GLY A 350 -6.30 -21.23 -16.10
C GLY A 350 -5.22 -22.10 -15.43
N ALA A 351 -4.48 -22.86 -16.24
CA ALA A 351 -3.44 -23.77 -15.74
C ALA A 351 -2.35 -23.03 -14.93
N ALA A 352 -1.97 -21.81 -15.36
CA ALA A 352 -0.99 -20.98 -14.67
C ALA A 352 -1.44 -20.56 -13.25
N TYR A 353 -2.73 -20.63 -12.96
CA TYR A 353 -3.34 -20.25 -11.69
C TYR A 353 -3.92 -21.46 -10.93
N GLY A 354 -3.53 -22.69 -11.31
CA GLY A 354 -3.88 -23.90 -10.55
C GLY A 354 -5.06 -24.71 -11.08
N GLY A 355 -5.70 -24.30 -12.18
CA GLY A 355 -6.77 -25.08 -12.80
C GLY A 355 -7.93 -25.37 -11.83
N LYS A 356 -8.51 -26.58 -11.90
CA LYS A 356 -9.60 -26.99 -10.99
C LYS A 356 -9.21 -27.00 -9.51
N ALA A 357 -7.93 -27.17 -9.18
CA ALA A 357 -7.48 -27.21 -7.78
C ALA A 357 -7.61 -25.85 -7.08
N ALA A 358 -7.63 -24.77 -7.85
CA ALA A 358 -7.82 -23.41 -7.32
C ALA A 358 -9.29 -23.07 -7.02
N ASN A 359 -10.26 -23.87 -7.47
CA ASN A 359 -11.67 -23.66 -7.17
C ASN A 359 -11.90 -23.63 -5.66
N THR A 360 -12.79 -22.75 -5.18
CA THR A 360 -12.98 -22.51 -3.76
C THR A 360 -14.44 -22.20 -3.40
N ASN A 361 -14.81 -22.47 -2.15
CA ASN A 361 -16.07 -22.01 -1.55
C ASN A 361 -15.85 -20.76 -0.65
N HIS A 362 -14.61 -20.28 -0.56
CA HIS A 362 -14.19 -19.22 0.37
C HIS A 362 -13.97 -17.87 -0.35
N SER A 363 -14.77 -17.54 -1.36
CA SER A 363 -14.73 -16.22 -2.03
C SER A 363 -15.70 -15.24 -1.37
N GLY A 364 -15.31 -13.97 -1.22
CA GLY A 364 -16.16 -12.92 -0.64
C GLY A 364 -17.39 -12.55 -1.48
N GLU A 365 -17.42 -12.86 -2.78
CA GLU A 365 -18.49 -12.41 -3.70
C GLU A 365 -19.87 -13.04 -3.41
N GLY A 366 -19.91 -14.21 -2.77
CA GLY A 366 -21.18 -14.88 -2.41
C GLY A 366 -22.07 -14.08 -1.47
N TRP A 367 -21.48 -13.25 -0.60
CA TRP A 367 -22.23 -12.40 0.33
C TRP A 367 -22.98 -11.27 -0.36
N TYR A 368 -22.57 -10.85 -1.56
CA TYR A 368 -23.36 -9.91 -2.35
C TYR A 368 -24.71 -10.51 -2.73
N VAL A 369 -24.76 -11.78 -3.13
CA VAL A 369 -26.04 -12.46 -3.38
C VAL A 369 -26.87 -12.51 -2.10
N GLY A 370 -26.25 -12.78 -0.95
CA GLY A 370 -26.91 -12.70 0.35
C GLY A 370 -27.59 -11.35 0.61
N ARG A 371 -26.93 -10.23 0.28
CA ARG A 371 -27.50 -8.87 0.41
C ARG A 371 -28.71 -8.67 -0.48
N VAL A 372 -28.58 -9.05 -1.74
CA VAL A 372 -29.69 -8.98 -2.71
C VAL A 372 -30.91 -9.73 -2.19
N LEU A 373 -30.72 -10.91 -1.59
CA LEU A 373 -31.82 -11.70 -1.02
C LEU A 373 -32.45 -11.02 0.20
N VAL A 374 -31.65 -10.38 1.07
CA VAL A 374 -32.16 -9.58 2.19
C VAL A 374 -33.02 -8.41 1.69
N ASP A 375 -32.56 -7.68 0.67
CA ASP A 375 -33.33 -6.57 0.11
C ASP A 375 -34.63 -7.05 -0.57
N LEU A 376 -34.59 -8.18 -1.29
CA LEU A 376 -35.79 -8.81 -1.87
C LEU A 376 -36.80 -9.18 -0.79
N TYR A 377 -36.34 -9.69 0.35
CA TYR A 377 -37.21 -9.99 1.49
C TYR A 377 -37.81 -8.71 2.08
N ARG A 378 -37.01 -7.65 2.23
CA ARG A 378 -37.45 -6.34 2.75
C ARG A 378 -38.57 -5.74 1.89
N HIS A 379 -38.49 -5.90 0.57
CA HIS A 379 -39.45 -5.35 -0.40
C HIS A 379 -40.40 -6.38 -1.02
N ARG A 380 -40.57 -7.56 -0.41
CA ARG A 380 -41.35 -8.68 -0.99
C ARG A 380 -42.80 -8.34 -1.35
N ASP A 381 -43.39 -7.35 -0.69
CA ASP A 381 -44.76 -6.89 -0.94
C ASP A 381 -44.86 -5.89 -2.10
N ALA A 382 -43.73 -5.36 -2.61
CA ALA A 382 -43.73 -4.48 -3.77
C ALA A 382 -44.09 -5.29 -5.04
N PRO A 383 -45.02 -4.82 -5.90
CA PRO A 383 -45.54 -5.62 -7.01
C PRO A 383 -44.47 -6.18 -7.97
N VAL A 384 -43.44 -5.37 -8.28
CA VAL A 384 -42.33 -5.79 -9.13
C VAL A 384 -41.49 -6.88 -8.47
N ILE A 385 -41.20 -6.75 -7.17
CA ILE A 385 -40.41 -7.72 -6.41
C ILE A 385 -41.17 -9.03 -6.24
N ALA A 386 -42.46 -8.95 -5.89
CA ALA A 386 -43.34 -10.12 -5.83
C ALA A 386 -43.39 -10.88 -7.17
N SER A 387 -43.32 -10.17 -8.31
CA SER A 387 -43.21 -10.80 -9.63
C SER A 387 -41.89 -11.50 -9.83
N ILE A 388 -40.78 -10.85 -9.51
CA ILE A 388 -39.43 -11.43 -9.61
C ILE A 388 -39.35 -12.73 -8.78
N LEU A 389 -39.82 -12.70 -7.52
CA LEU A 389 -39.80 -13.84 -6.61
C LEU A 389 -40.58 -15.03 -7.17
N ARG A 390 -41.76 -14.80 -7.78
CA ARG A 390 -42.52 -15.84 -8.49
C ARG A 390 -41.74 -16.39 -9.68
N ASP A 391 -41.16 -15.53 -10.50
CA ASP A 391 -40.44 -15.91 -11.72
C ASP A 391 -39.17 -16.74 -11.43
N VAL A 392 -38.55 -16.53 -10.27
CA VAL A 392 -37.40 -17.33 -9.80
C VAL A 392 -37.80 -18.48 -8.87
N SER A 393 -39.10 -18.69 -8.64
CA SER A 393 -39.64 -19.75 -7.79
C SER A 393 -39.11 -19.72 -6.34
N LEU A 394 -38.94 -18.52 -5.77
CA LEU A 394 -38.55 -18.34 -4.37
C LEU A 394 -39.76 -17.90 -3.53
N ALA A 395 -40.28 -18.83 -2.73
CA ALA A 395 -41.27 -18.53 -1.69
C ALA A 395 -40.61 -17.90 -0.45
N ASP A 396 -41.37 -17.14 0.33
CA ASP A 396 -40.87 -16.39 1.50
C ASP A 396 -40.08 -17.24 2.50
N ASP A 397 -40.58 -18.44 2.84
CA ASP A 397 -39.92 -19.34 3.78
C ASP A 397 -38.57 -19.85 3.25
N GLU A 398 -38.49 -20.15 1.95
CA GLU A 398 -37.23 -20.60 1.33
C GLU A 398 -36.25 -19.43 1.17
N LEU A 399 -36.74 -18.24 0.82
CA LEU A 399 -35.93 -17.02 0.79
C LEU A 399 -35.30 -16.75 2.16
N LEU A 400 -36.11 -16.79 3.23
CA LEU A 400 -35.64 -16.58 4.60
C LEU A 400 -34.67 -17.69 5.04
N SER A 401 -34.94 -18.95 4.69
CA SER A 401 -34.04 -20.10 4.92
C SER A 401 -32.67 -19.90 4.27
N ILE A 402 -32.64 -19.38 3.03
CA ILE A 402 -31.38 -19.07 2.34
C ILE A 402 -30.64 -17.93 3.04
N ILE A 403 -31.32 -16.82 3.38
CA ILE A 403 -30.72 -15.68 4.10
C ILE A 403 -30.09 -16.13 5.43
N GLN A 404 -30.81 -16.94 6.20
CA GLN A 404 -30.31 -17.52 7.46
C GLN A 404 -29.10 -18.44 7.22
N GLY A 405 -29.10 -19.20 6.12
CA GLY A 405 -27.96 -20.00 5.69
C GLY A 405 -26.73 -19.15 5.38
N VAL A 406 -26.88 -17.97 4.77
CA VAL A 406 -25.75 -17.05 4.54
C VAL A 406 -25.23 -16.49 5.87
N LEU A 407 -26.10 -16.16 6.83
CA LEU A 407 -25.67 -15.76 8.18
C LEU A 407 -24.93 -16.89 8.91
N ALA A 408 -25.38 -18.13 8.78
CA ALA A 408 -24.66 -19.30 9.30
C ALA A 408 -23.28 -19.47 8.66
N TRP A 409 -23.13 -19.16 7.37
CA TRP A 409 -21.81 -19.11 6.73
C TRP A 409 -20.94 -18.00 7.31
N SER A 410 -21.48 -16.79 7.52
CA SER A 410 -20.78 -15.67 8.18
C SER A 410 -20.28 -16.01 9.58
N ARG A 411 -20.98 -16.89 10.32
CA ARG A 411 -20.54 -17.38 11.64
C ARG A 411 -19.38 -18.39 11.56
N SER A 412 -19.27 -19.10 10.44
CA SER A 412 -18.39 -20.26 10.29
C SER A 412 -17.06 -19.93 9.61
N PHE A 413 -17.06 -19.02 8.63
CA PHE A 413 -15.85 -18.74 7.88
C PHE A 413 -14.81 -18.05 8.76
N ALA A 414 -13.55 -18.39 8.53
CA ALA A 414 -12.41 -17.86 9.26
C ALA A 414 -11.35 -17.25 8.33
N TYR A 415 -11.52 -17.37 7.01
CA TYR A 415 -10.70 -16.78 5.96
C TYR A 415 -11.46 -16.76 4.63
N THR A 416 -11.01 -15.91 3.69
CA THR A 416 -11.36 -15.97 2.26
C THR A 416 -10.10 -16.20 1.44
N ARG A 417 -10.26 -16.60 0.18
CA ARG A 417 -9.21 -16.52 -0.85
C ARG A 417 -9.83 -16.46 -2.25
N ALA A 418 -9.00 -16.13 -3.23
CA ALA A 418 -9.41 -16.01 -4.63
C ALA A 418 -10.44 -14.90 -4.86
N ASP A 419 -10.36 -13.84 -4.06
CA ASP A 419 -11.17 -12.63 -4.25
C ASP A 419 -10.84 -11.99 -5.61
N PHE A 420 -9.56 -12.06 -6.03
CA PHE A 420 -9.11 -11.77 -7.40
C PHE A 420 -8.72 -13.00 -8.20
N ALA A 421 -8.87 -12.88 -9.52
CA ALA A 421 -8.74 -13.98 -10.43
C ALA A 421 -7.28 -14.37 -10.75
N ASP A 422 -6.38 -13.42 -10.68
CA ASP A 422 -4.97 -13.68 -10.86
C ASP A 422 -4.25 -14.09 -9.58
N VAL A 423 -4.91 -14.08 -8.40
CA VAL A 423 -4.29 -14.44 -7.10
C VAL A 423 -5.17 -15.40 -6.29
N PRO A 424 -5.25 -16.69 -6.66
CA PRO A 424 -6.21 -17.65 -6.08
C PRO A 424 -5.88 -18.16 -4.66
N SER A 425 -4.66 -17.89 -4.16
CA SER A 425 -4.12 -18.49 -2.93
C SER A 425 -4.33 -17.65 -1.68
N SER A 426 -4.26 -16.33 -1.82
CA SER A 426 -4.14 -15.40 -0.68
C SER A 426 -5.51 -14.83 -0.29
N PRO A 427 -5.78 -14.65 1.03
CA PRO A 427 -6.80 -13.72 1.49
C PRO A 427 -6.44 -12.30 1.08
N PHE A 428 -7.46 -11.49 0.77
CA PHE A 428 -7.34 -10.07 0.42
C PHE A 428 -8.13 -9.19 1.39
N ALA A 429 -7.68 -7.96 1.62
CA ALA A 429 -8.40 -6.97 2.43
C ALA A 429 -9.84 -6.76 1.93
N ILE A 430 -10.04 -6.76 0.61
CA ILE A 430 -11.36 -6.65 -0.03
C ILE A 430 -12.33 -7.77 0.39
N GLY A 431 -11.82 -8.92 0.81
CA GLY A 431 -12.62 -10.08 1.22
C GLY A 431 -13.54 -9.78 2.41
N GLY A 432 -13.25 -8.75 3.21
CA GLY A 432 -14.11 -8.27 4.29
C GLY A 432 -15.31 -7.44 3.83
N THR A 433 -15.24 -6.79 2.66
CA THR A 433 -16.21 -5.75 2.22
C THR A 433 -17.64 -6.26 2.13
N LEU A 434 -17.87 -7.31 1.34
CA LEU A 434 -19.21 -7.86 1.09
C LEU A 434 -19.81 -8.61 2.28
N PRO A 435 -19.07 -9.43 3.05
CA PRO A 435 -19.64 -10.05 4.25
C PRO A 435 -19.99 -9.03 5.34
N ILE A 436 -19.22 -7.94 5.49
CA ILE A 436 -19.58 -6.83 6.39
C ILE A 436 -20.91 -6.20 5.94
N ALA A 437 -21.01 -5.83 4.66
CA ALA A 437 -22.20 -5.20 4.13
C ALA A 437 -23.44 -6.11 4.27
N PHE A 438 -23.29 -7.43 4.08
CA PHE A 438 -24.35 -8.41 4.35
C PHE A 438 -24.81 -8.41 5.81
N CYS A 439 -23.86 -8.45 6.73
CA CYS A 439 -24.18 -8.48 8.15
C CYS A 439 -24.90 -7.21 8.61
N LEU A 440 -24.53 -6.05 8.05
CA LEU A 440 -25.20 -4.78 8.35
C LEU A 440 -26.61 -4.71 7.72
N ASP A 441 -26.78 -5.13 6.47
CA ASP A 441 -28.12 -5.25 5.86
C ASP A 441 -29.05 -6.17 6.65
N TYR A 442 -28.53 -7.32 7.08
CA TYR A 442 -29.25 -8.25 7.93
C TYR A 442 -29.66 -7.58 9.25
N PHE A 443 -28.72 -6.90 9.93
CA PHE A 443 -29.00 -6.19 11.17
C PHE A 443 -30.13 -5.18 11.00
N TYR A 444 -30.05 -4.29 10.00
CA TYR A 444 -31.07 -3.26 9.79
C TYR A 444 -32.43 -3.82 9.40
N THR A 445 -32.46 -4.94 8.69
CA THR A 445 -33.72 -5.58 8.26
C THR A 445 -34.43 -6.28 9.42
N PHE A 446 -33.69 -6.98 10.28
CA PHE A 446 -34.26 -7.90 11.28
C PHE A 446 -34.17 -7.42 12.73
N ARG A 447 -33.47 -6.32 13.04
CA ARG A 447 -33.30 -5.83 14.43
C ARG A 447 -34.62 -5.56 15.18
N SER A 448 -35.67 -5.20 14.45
CA SER A 448 -37.01 -4.93 15.02
C SER A 448 -37.95 -6.13 14.94
N ASP A 449 -37.53 -7.24 14.32
CA ASP A 449 -38.29 -8.49 14.29
C ASP A 449 -37.99 -9.29 15.57
N PRO A 450 -38.99 -9.51 16.46
CA PRO A 450 -38.76 -10.25 17.71
C PRO A 450 -38.19 -11.66 17.51
N LYS A 451 -38.46 -12.32 16.37
CA LYS A 451 -37.95 -13.66 16.08
C LYS A 451 -36.47 -13.67 15.68
N HIS A 452 -35.99 -12.58 15.09
CA HIS A 452 -34.66 -12.50 14.48
C HIS A 452 -33.76 -11.42 15.10
N ALA A 453 -34.23 -10.68 16.11
CA ALA A 453 -33.48 -9.61 16.76
C ALA A 453 -32.14 -10.08 17.38
N SER A 454 -32.10 -11.30 17.93
CA SER A 454 -30.85 -11.89 18.45
C SER A 454 -29.85 -12.16 17.33
N ASP A 455 -30.30 -12.72 16.21
CA ASP A 455 -29.48 -12.96 15.03
C ASP A 455 -28.98 -11.64 14.44
N ALA A 456 -29.83 -10.61 14.42
CA ALA A 456 -29.47 -9.27 13.95
C ALA A 456 -28.36 -8.66 14.82
N THR A 457 -28.49 -8.74 16.15
CA THR A 457 -27.46 -8.28 17.08
C THR A 457 -26.14 -9.02 16.87
N GLN A 458 -26.21 -10.33 16.62
CA GLN A 458 -25.03 -11.12 16.29
C GLN A 458 -24.43 -10.72 14.93
N ALA A 459 -25.24 -10.41 13.92
CA ALA A 459 -24.76 -9.95 12.63
C ALA A 459 -23.93 -8.67 12.78
N LEU A 460 -24.38 -7.69 13.58
CA LEU A 460 -23.56 -6.50 13.89
C LEU A 460 -22.23 -6.85 14.57
N ALA A 461 -22.24 -7.81 15.51
CA ALA A 461 -21.01 -8.28 16.16
C ALA A 461 -20.06 -9.01 15.18
N LEU A 462 -20.60 -9.76 14.21
CA LEU A 462 -19.84 -10.39 13.15
C LEU A 462 -19.24 -9.36 12.21
N ALA A 463 -19.99 -8.33 11.79
CA ALA A 463 -19.47 -7.24 10.97
C ALA A 463 -18.24 -6.58 11.63
N ARG A 464 -18.30 -6.33 12.93
CA ARG A 464 -17.15 -5.85 13.72
C ARG A 464 -15.98 -6.82 13.70
N THR A 465 -16.23 -8.10 13.93
CA THR A 465 -15.18 -9.14 13.94
C THR A 465 -14.50 -9.26 12.58
N ILE A 466 -15.27 -9.24 11.50
CA ILE A 466 -14.77 -9.33 10.13
C ILE A 466 -13.95 -8.09 9.76
N ALA A 467 -14.30 -6.90 10.25
CA ALA A 467 -13.47 -5.71 10.07
C ALA A 467 -12.06 -5.90 10.65
N TYR A 468 -11.92 -6.47 11.85
CA TYR A 468 -10.59 -6.79 12.42
C TYR A 468 -9.85 -7.87 11.64
N ARG A 469 -10.56 -8.88 11.12
CA ARG A 469 -9.96 -9.99 10.35
C ARG A 469 -9.21 -9.51 9.13
N TYR A 470 -9.69 -8.45 8.48
CA TYR A 470 -9.13 -7.87 7.25
C TYR A 470 -8.46 -6.50 7.48
N LEU A 471 -8.29 -6.08 8.74
CA LEU A 471 -7.55 -4.88 9.12
C LEU A 471 -6.04 -5.17 9.19
N THR A 472 -5.43 -5.45 8.03
CA THR A 472 -3.99 -5.73 7.89
C THR A 472 -3.19 -4.43 7.72
N MET A 473 -3.33 -3.58 8.73
CA MET A 473 -2.76 -2.25 8.81
C MET A 473 -1.51 -2.25 9.68
N TRP A 474 -0.48 -1.49 9.30
CA TRP A 474 0.66 -1.23 10.16
C TRP A 474 0.21 -0.45 11.39
N ILE A 475 0.19 -1.12 12.54
CA ILE A 475 -0.28 -0.55 13.82
C ILE A 475 0.60 0.61 14.28
N SER A 476 1.88 0.53 13.95
CA SER A 476 2.87 1.60 14.14
C SER A 476 3.93 1.53 13.07
N ASP A 477 4.81 2.52 13.07
CA ASP A 477 6.04 2.55 12.31
C ASP A 477 6.87 1.28 12.55
N ASN A 478 7.37 0.69 11.46
CA ASN A 478 8.04 -0.61 11.43
C ASN A 478 9.56 -0.51 11.60
N ASP A 479 10.16 0.62 11.25
CA ASP A 479 11.60 0.88 11.35
C ASP A 479 11.90 2.34 11.67
N ARG A 480 11.91 2.67 12.97
CA ARG A 480 12.14 4.05 13.47
C ARG A 480 13.51 4.62 13.11
N SER A 481 14.41 3.78 12.60
CA SER A 481 15.77 4.16 12.24
C SER A 481 15.86 4.76 10.83
N ASP A 482 14.79 4.69 10.04
CA ASP A 482 14.74 5.24 8.70
C ASP A 482 13.89 6.53 8.61
N GLY A 483 13.58 6.93 7.37
CA GLY A 483 12.81 8.13 7.04
C GLY A 483 11.39 7.85 6.54
N LEU A 484 10.83 6.67 6.83
CA LEU A 484 9.59 6.15 6.24
C LEU A 484 8.63 5.62 7.32
N ASP A 485 7.67 6.44 7.75
CA ASP A 485 6.64 6.00 8.71
C ASP A 485 5.59 5.10 8.02
N SER A 486 5.56 3.82 8.38
CA SER A 486 4.58 2.85 7.85
C SER A 486 3.19 2.96 8.49
N SER A 487 3.04 3.67 9.60
CA SER A 487 1.82 3.67 10.43
C SER A 487 0.56 3.91 9.60
N PHE A 488 -0.50 3.16 9.89
CA PHE A 488 -1.81 3.24 9.23
C PHE A 488 -1.84 2.96 7.71
N LEU A 489 -0.73 2.58 7.09
CA LEU A 489 -0.76 2.02 5.74
C LEU A 489 -1.19 0.54 5.83
N TRP A 490 -1.59 -0.04 4.70
CA TRP A 490 -2.20 -1.37 4.67
C TRP A 490 -1.57 -2.26 3.62
N GLU A 491 -1.30 -3.50 3.99
CA GLU A 491 -0.94 -4.56 3.06
C GLU A 491 -2.22 -5.11 2.41
N PRO A 492 -2.27 -5.32 1.08
CA PRO A 492 -3.51 -5.69 0.39
C PRO A 492 -3.90 -7.16 0.53
N ASN A 493 -2.92 -8.06 0.63
CA ASN A 493 -3.12 -9.51 0.71
C ASN A 493 -1.88 -10.20 1.28
N SER A 494 -2.01 -11.48 1.62
CA SER A 494 -0.92 -12.26 2.24
C SER A 494 0.12 -12.81 1.26
N GLY A 495 0.00 -12.53 -0.04
CA GLY A 495 0.93 -12.99 -1.07
C GLY A 495 2.31 -12.33 -0.94
N ARG A 496 3.37 -13.08 -1.27
CA ARG A 496 4.75 -12.60 -1.24
C ARG A 496 4.99 -11.30 -2.03
N ASP A 497 4.19 -11.05 -3.07
CA ASP A 497 4.42 -9.97 -4.02
C ASP A 497 4.23 -8.61 -3.32
N TRP A 498 3.29 -8.55 -2.38
CA TRP A 498 2.98 -7.37 -1.58
C TRP A 498 3.55 -7.40 -0.17
N ALA A 499 4.19 -8.49 0.24
CA ALA A 499 4.81 -8.58 1.56
C ALA A 499 5.78 -7.41 1.80
N GLY A 500 5.52 -6.63 2.85
CA GLY A 500 6.31 -5.42 3.17
C GLY A 500 6.04 -4.21 2.27
N ALA A 501 4.91 -4.20 1.55
CA ALA A 501 4.48 -3.07 0.74
C ALA A 501 3.01 -2.72 1.00
N ALA A 502 2.73 -1.42 1.03
CA ALA A 502 1.37 -0.91 1.12
C ALA A 502 0.72 -0.72 -0.24
N CYS A 503 -0.60 -0.83 -0.32
CA CYS A 503 -1.36 -0.74 -1.56
C CYS A 503 -2.61 0.14 -1.41
N SER A 504 -2.92 0.94 -2.43
CA SER A 504 -4.20 1.65 -2.49
C SER A 504 -5.33 0.78 -3.07
N ASN A 505 -5.05 -0.09 -4.04
CA ASN A 505 -6.05 -0.75 -4.89
C ASN A 505 -7.08 -1.56 -4.11
N GLU A 506 -6.71 -2.74 -3.59
CA GLU A 506 -7.63 -3.67 -2.93
C GLU A 506 -8.12 -3.19 -1.57
N VAL A 507 -7.41 -2.21 -1.00
CA VAL A 507 -7.72 -1.68 0.32
C VAL A 507 -8.63 -0.45 0.27
N ASN A 508 -8.70 0.28 -0.85
CA ASN A 508 -9.57 1.46 -0.97
C ASN A 508 -11.03 1.13 -0.66
N TRP A 509 -11.51 -0.06 -1.07
CA TRP A 509 -12.86 -0.55 -0.77
C TRP A 509 -13.08 -0.85 0.72
N ALA A 510 -12.03 -1.27 1.43
CA ALA A 510 -12.11 -1.61 2.85
C ALA A 510 -12.28 -0.37 3.74
N LEU A 511 -11.83 0.81 3.31
CA LEU A 511 -11.99 2.06 4.07
C LEU A 511 -13.45 2.40 4.36
N GLU A 512 -14.33 2.25 3.36
CA GLU A 512 -15.74 2.59 3.51
C GLU A 512 -16.49 1.59 4.40
N THR A 513 -16.19 0.30 4.26
CA THR A 513 -16.82 -0.72 5.11
C THR A 513 -16.29 -0.69 6.54
N LEU A 514 -15.01 -0.36 6.74
CA LEU A 514 -14.47 -0.02 8.06
C LEU A 514 -15.23 1.16 8.68
N ALA A 515 -15.50 2.21 7.90
CA ALA A 515 -16.27 3.37 8.37
C ALA A 515 -17.70 3.01 8.74
N MET A 516 -18.40 2.22 7.91
CA MET A 516 -19.74 1.71 8.22
C MET A 516 -19.75 0.94 9.55
N VAL A 517 -18.78 0.05 9.78
CA VAL A 517 -18.71 -0.73 11.02
C VAL A 517 -18.39 0.17 12.21
N ALA A 518 -17.47 1.13 12.07
CA ALA A 518 -17.11 2.05 13.13
C ALA A 518 -18.32 2.86 13.62
N VAL A 519 -19.12 3.45 12.73
CA VAL A 519 -20.30 4.24 13.11
C VAL A 519 -21.44 3.39 13.70
N ASN A 520 -21.57 2.14 13.26
CA ASN A 520 -22.63 1.23 13.72
C ASN A 520 -22.30 0.48 15.01
N SER A 521 -21.02 0.23 15.29
CA SER A 521 -20.57 -0.47 16.49
C SER A 521 -20.07 0.46 17.59
N GLY A 522 -19.67 1.69 17.25
CA GLY A 522 -19.03 2.62 18.17
C GLY A 522 -17.64 2.18 18.62
N ASP A 523 -16.99 1.28 17.90
CA ASP A 523 -15.67 0.75 18.26
C ASP A 523 -14.58 1.85 18.13
N PRO A 524 -13.92 2.25 19.24
CA PRO A 524 -12.93 3.32 19.22
C PRO A 524 -11.63 2.91 18.49
N VAL A 525 -11.28 1.63 18.44
CA VAL A 525 -10.08 1.16 17.73
C VAL A 525 -10.30 1.24 16.23
N LEU A 526 -11.48 0.80 15.74
CA LEU A 526 -11.80 0.91 14.31
C LEU A 526 -11.91 2.37 13.87
N THR A 527 -12.45 3.24 14.73
CA THR A 527 -12.46 4.69 14.48
C THR A 527 -11.04 5.25 14.39
N HIS A 528 -10.16 4.87 15.31
CA HIS A 528 -8.75 5.27 15.31
C HIS A 528 -8.02 4.80 14.06
N ALA A 529 -8.18 3.53 13.69
CA ALA A 529 -7.59 2.94 12.48
C ALA A 529 -8.06 3.65 11.21
N LEU A 530 -9.37 3.91 11.07
CA LEU A 530 -9.92 4.63 9.93
C LEU A 530 -9.32 6.04 9.81
N ARG A 531 -9.37 6.81 10.90
CA ARG A 531 -8.91 8.21 10.88
C ARG A 531 -7.42 8.31 10.60
N GLY A 532 -6.60 7.44 11.18
CA GLY A 532 -5.17 7.41 10.89
C GLY A 532 -4.87 6.98 9.45
N SER A 533 -5.65 6.04 8.90
CA SER A 533 -5.52 5.58 7.51
C SER A 533 -5.84 6.71 6.52
N LEU A 534 -6.95 7.42 6.71
CA LEU A 534 -7.36 8.54 5.86
C LEU A 534 -6.38 9.71 5.92
N GLU A 535 -5.73 9.94 7.07
CA GLU A 535 -4.71 10.99 7.23
C GLU A 535 -3.44 10.69 6.39
N ARG A 536 -3.09 9.42 6.23
CA ARG A 536 -1.85 8.97 5.57
C ARG A 536 -2.06 8.40 4.16
N TRP A 537 -3.30 8.24 3.71
CA TRP A 537 -3.62 7.61 2.42
C TRP A 537 -2.98 8.31 1.23
N HIS A 538 -2.81 9.64 1.33
CA HIS A 538 -2.12 10.46 0.32
C HIS A 538 -0.70 9.96 0.02
N LEU A 539 -0.01 9.28 0.94
CA LEU A 539 1.33 8.72 0.71
C LEU A 539 1.35 7.67 -0.40
N LEU A 540 0.19 7.10 -0.76
CA LEU A 540 0.04 6.08 -1.81
C LEU A 540 -0.10 6.65 -3.22
N TYR A 541 -0.08 7.98 -3.41
CA TYR A 541 0.00 8.55 -4.76
C TYR A 541 1.20 8.01 -5.53
N THR A 542 1.02 7.67 -6.81
CA THR A 542 2.11 7.27 -7.69
C THR A 542 3.19 8.34 -7.78
N ASP A 543 4.41 7.90 -8.12
CA ASP A 543 5.56 8.76 -8.34
C ASP A 543 5.44 9.52 -9.68
N MET A 544 4.40 10.35 -9.81
CA MET A 544 4.06 11.09 -11.02
C MET A 544 3.86 12.56 -10.67
N TYR A 545 4.45 13.47 -11.44
CA TYR A 545 4.19 14.89 -11.30
C TYR A 545 2.90 15.30 -12.02
N ARG A 546 2.08 16.07 -11.32
CA ARG A 546 1.00 16.89 -11.88
C ARG A 546 1.08 18.30 -11.29
N PRO A 547 0.50 19.32 -11.93
CA PRO A 547 0.55 20.70 -11.40
C PRO A 547 -0.22 20.90 -10.08
N SER A 548 -1.21 20.05 -9.78
CA SER A 548 -2.06 20.11 -8.59
C SER A 548 -2.74 18.77 -8.34
N ILE A 549 -3.34 18.59 -7.15
CA ILE A 549 -4.22 17.44 -6.85
C ILE A 549 -5.36 17.31 -7.89
N ALA A 550 -5.92 18.45 -8.31
CA ALA A 550 -7.00 18.49 -9.29
C ALA A 550 -6.62 17.96 -10.69
N SER A 551 -5.32 17.91 -10.99
CA SER A 551 -4.80 17.51 -12.30
C SER A 551 -4.49 16.01 -12.40
N TYR A 552 -4.69 15.25 -11.31
CA TYR A 552 -4.47 13.81 -11.28
C TYR A 552 -5.64 13.06 -11.95
N PRO A 553 -5.36 12.05 -12.80
CA PRO A 553 -6.39 11.34 -13.54
C PRO A 553 -7.25 10.43 -12.64
N HIS A 554 -8.49 10.21 -13.08
CA HIS A 554 -9.39 9.26 -12.44
C HIS A 554 -8.80 7.85 -12.47
N GLY A 555 -9.02 7.05 -11.41
CA GLY A 555 -8.78 5.62 -11.48
C GLY A 555 -7.32 5.14 -11.43
N SER A 556 -6.32 6.02 -11.54
CA SER A 556 -4.93 5.62 -11.85
C SER A 556 -3.85 6.46 -11.16
N SER A 557 -4.25 7.23 -10.14
CA SER A 557 -3.34 8.18 -9.50
C SER A 557 -2.55 7.61 -8.33
N MET A 558 -3.00 6.48 -7.77
CA MET A 558 -2.39 5.82 -6.61
C MET A 558 -1.69 4.51 -6.98
N THR A 559 -0.86 4.00 -6.08
CA THR A 559 0.07 2.89 -6.30
C THR A 559 -0.43 1.57 -5.73
N GLU A 560 -0.21 0.49 -6.49
CA GLU A 560 -0.46 -0.89 -6.07
C GLU A 560 0.62 -1.40 -5.11
N ALA A 561 1.77 -0.73 -5.01
CA ALA A 561 2.83 -1.11 -4.09
C ALA A 561 3.69 0.10 -3.71
N TYR A 562 3.73 0.42 -2.42
CA TYR A 562 4.68 1.34 -1.80
C TYR A 562 5.58 0.53 -0.86
N GLY A 563 6.86 0.42 -1.18
CA GLY A 563 7.79 -0.43 -0.42
C GLY A 563 8.09 0.18 0.95
N LEU A 564 7.73 -0.53 2.02
CA LEU A 564 7.92 -0.09 3.41
C LEU A 564 9.05 -0.84 4.12
N TYR A 565 9.60 -1.88 3.49
CA TYR A 565 10.72 -2.64 4.04
C TYR A 565 11.61 -3.20 2.93
N ASP A 566 12.85 -3.57 3.27
CA ASP A 566 13.79 -4.13 2.30
C ASP A 566 13.33 -5.49 1.79
N ASP A 567 13.83 -5.86 0.61
CA ASP A 567 13.55 -7.13 -0.06
C ASP A 567 12.10 -7.41 -0.46
N SER A 568 11.18 -6.44 -0.32
CA SER A 568 9.87 -6.49 -0.97
C SER A 568 10.01 -6.73 -2.48
N LEU A 569 9.13 -7.57 -3.05
CA LEU A 569 9.35 -8.13 -4.39
C LEU A 569 9.06 -7.13 -5.51
N LEU A 570 7.92 -6.42 -5.42
CA LEU A 570 7.41 -5.52 -6.46
C LEU A 570 8.18 -4.20 -6.52
N VAL A 571 8.52 -3.64 -5.36
CA VAL A 571 9.14 -2.31 -5.21
C VAL A 571 10.17 -2.33 -4.09
N LYS A 572 11.21 -1.49 -4.21
CA LYS A 572 12.18 -1.30 -3.14
C LYS A 572 11.61 -0.41 -2.05
N ARG A 573 12.20 -0.46 -0.85
CA ARG A 573 11.93 0.48 0.24
C ARG A 573 11.94 1.93 -0.27
N GLY A 574 10.91 2.70 0.07
CA GLY A 574 10.70 4.09 -0.33
C GLY A 574 10.23 4.30 -1.78
N GLN A 575 10.16 3.25 -2.61
CA GLN A 575 9.73 3.33 -4.00
C GLN A 575 8.26 2.96 -4.16
N ARG A 576 7.62 3.53 -5.19
CA ARG A 576 6.22 3.30 -5.54
C ARG A 576 6.09 2.64 -6.90
N GLY A 577 5.14 1.73 -7.02
CA GLY A 577 4.72 1.13 -8.28
C GLY A 577 4.17 2.19 -9.23
N ALA A 578 4.38 2.01 -10.53
CA ALA A 578 3.92 2.93 -11.55
C ALA A 578 2.42 2.77 -11.89
N PHE A 579 1.78 1.74 -11.36
CA PHE A 579 0.38 1.41 -11.54
C PHE A 579 -0.30 1.26 -10.17
N GLY A 580 -1.61 1.42 -10.15
CA GLY A 580 -2.52 1.17 -9.05
C GLY A 580 -3.85 1.83 -9.34
N LEU A 581 -4.83 1.56 -8.49
CA LEU A 581 -6.16 2.16 -8.57
C LEU A 581 -6.27 3.27 -7.53
N SER A 582 -6.77 4.42 -7.96
CA SER A 582 -7.46 5.37 -7.08
C SER A 582 -8.96 5.28 -7.37
N GLY A 583 -9.81 5.41 -6.38
CA GLY A 583 -11.26 5.33 -6.60
C GLY A 583 -12.02 6.24 -5.67
N PRO A 584 -13.22 6.70 -6.06
CA PRO A 584 -14.04 7.52 -5.20
C PRO A 584 -14.35 6.79 -3.90
N LEU A 585 -14.43 7.55 -2.81
CA LEU A 585 -14.93 7.12 -1.51
C LEU A 585 -16.34 7.69 -1.32
N PRO A 586 -17.36 7.22 -2.05
CA PRO A 586 -18.69 7.81 -2.13
C PRO A 586 -19.52 7.78 -0.84
N LEU A 587 -19.01 7.28 0.28
CA LEU A 587 -19.59 7.37 1.61
C LEU A 587 -18.80 8.27 2.56
N LEU A 588 -17.58 8.67 2.18
CA LEU A 588 -16.67 9.50 3.00
C LEU A 588 -16.44 10.88 2.36
N ASP A 589 -16.22 10.94 1.05
CA ASP A 589 -15.94 12.19 0.31
C ASP A 589 -17.16 13.13 0.32
N PRO A 590 -17.00 14.41 0.71
CA PRO A 590 -17.99 15.47 0.44
C PRO A 590 -18.21 15.65 -1.07
N VAL A 591 -19.44 15.46 -1.56
CA VAL A 591 -19.71 15.51 -3.02
C VAL A 591 -20.19 16.88 -3.49
N GLY A 592 -19.94 17.21 -4.75
CA GLY A 592 -20.35 18.50 -5.34
C GLY A 592 -19.71 19.68 -4.60
N SER A 593 -20.51 20.67 -4.20
CA SER A 593 -20.06 21.85 -3.45
C SER A 593 -20.08 21.66 -1.93
N ALA A 594 -20.42 20.47 -1.42
CA ALA A 594 -20.36 20.21 0.00
C ALA A 594 -18.92 20.30 0.53
N GLN A 595 -18.76 20.89 1.71
CA GLN A 595 -17.47 20.93 2.42
C GLN A 595 -17.36 19.83 3.47
N VAL A 596 -18.49 19.30 3.93
CA VAL A 596 -18.54 18.29 4.98
C VAL A 596 -19.43 17.14 4.56
N ARG A 597 -19.02 15.92 4.90
CA ARG A 597 -19.88 14.75 4.93
C ARG A 597 -19.97 14.18 6.34
N ALA A 598 -21.19 14.06 6.84
CA ALA A 598 -21.51 13.35 8.07
C ALA A 598 -21.93 11.91 7.73
N LEU A 599 -21.17 10.94 8.20
CA LEU A 599 -21.53 9.52 8.17
C LEU A 599 -22.10 9.12 9.54
N CYS A 600 -23.35 8.71 9.57
CA CYS A 600 -24.08 8.33 10.77
C CYS A 600 -24.32 6.82 10.83
N GLY A 601 -24.42 6.27 12.03
CA GLY A 601 -24.77 4.87 12.27
C GLY A 601 -25.45 4.69 13.63
N GLN A 602 -25.76 3.44 13.98
CA GLN A 602 -26.55 3.15 15.19
C GLN A 602 -25.89 3.65 16.49
N SER A 603 -24.56 3.71 16.57
CA SER A 603 -23.84 4.02 17.81
C SER A 603 -23.18 5.39 17.82
N THR A 604 -22.66 5.86 16.68
CA THR A 604 -21.96 7.13 16.59
C THR A 604 -22.02 7.74 15.18
N ALA A 605 -21.42 8.91 15.00
CA ALA A 605 -21.25 9.55 13.70
C ALA A 605 -19.85 10.15 13.56
N LEU A 606 -19.37 10.20 12.32
CA LEU A 606 -18.09 10.77 11.93
C LEU A 606 -18.30 11.86 10.89
N ALA A 607 -17.45 12.88 10.90
CA ALA A 607 -17.39 13.90 9.87
C ALA A 607 -16.09 13.79 9.07
N PHE A 608 -16.20 14.08 7.77
CA PHE A 608 -15.10 14.16 6.82
C PHE A 608 -15.18 15.50 6.12
N ASP A 609 -14.07 16.24 6.12
CA ASP A 609 -13.97 17.58 5.56
C ASP A 609 -13.35 17.57 4.16
N ARG A 610 -13.62 18.65 3.42
CA ARG A 610 -12.77 19.14 2.34
C ARG A 610 -12.19 20.48 2.79
N GLY A 611 -10.89 20.51 3.05
CA GLY A 611 -10.17 21.65 3.60
C GLY A 611 -10.06 21.65 5.13
N GLU A 612 -9.55 22.74 5.69
CA GLU A 612 -9.17 22.89 7.10
C GLU A 612 -10.36 23.17 8.05
N GLY A 613 -11.51 22.54 7.81
CA GLY A 613 -12.71 22.71 8.62
C GLY A 613 -12.62 22.06 10.00
N HIS A 614 -11.87 20.96 10.14
CA HIS A 614 -11.77 20.18 11.37
C HIS A 614 -13.13 19.92 12.03
N THR A 615 -14.11 19.53 11.23
CA THR A 615 -15.51 19.41 11.66
C THR A 615 -15.70 18.21 12.58
N GLN A 616 -16.35 18.46 13.72
CA GLN A 616 -16.75 17.45 14.68
C GLN A 616 -18.28 17.41 14.81
N LEU A 617 -18.81 16.20 14.94
CA LEU A 617 -20.24 15.96 15.23
C LEU A 617 -20.37 15.70 16.73
N THR A 618 -20.85 16.71 17.46
CA THR A 618 -20.96 16.65 18.92
C THR A 618 -22.39 16.31 19.35
N GLY A 619 -22.52 15.70 20.53
CA GLY A 619 -23.82 15.38 21.11
C GLY A 619 -24.68 14.44 20.25
N TYR A 620 -24.04 13.56 19.46
CA TYR A 620 -24.72 12.58 18.61
C TYR A 620 -25.67 11.69 19.42
N ARG A 621 -26.87 11.48 18.91
CA ARG A 621 -27.90 10.60 19.49
C ARG A 621 -28.59 9.86 18.36
N CYS A 622 -28.86 8.57 18.55
CA CYS A 622 -29.59 7.74 17.62
C CYS A 622 -30.56 6.85 18.38
N SER A 623 -31.79 6.73 17.89
CA SER A 623 -32.83 5.89 18.45
C SER A 623 -32.90 4.54 17.72
N PRO A 624 -33.61 3.53 18.25
CA PRO A 624 -33.72 2.21 17.61
C PRO A 624 -34.38 2.23 16.22
N ASP A 625 -35.20 3.25 15.90
CA ASP A 625 -35.82 3.41 14.58
C ASP A 625 -34.95 4.19 13.58
N SER A 626 -33.69 4.46 13.94
CA SER A 626 -32.75 5.29 13.18
C SER A 626 -33.13 6.77 13.06
N SER A 627 -33.94 7.33 13.95
CA SER A 627 -34.00 8.80 14.12
C SER A 627 -32.75 9.28 14.87
N PHE A 628 -32.11 10.34 14.38
CA PHE A 628 -30.84 10.82 14.92
C PHE A 628 -30.71 12.35 15.00
N ALA A 629 -29.79 12.81 15.84
CA ALA A 629 -29.48 14.23 16.02
C ALA A 629 -28.00 14.45 16.36
N PHE A 630 -27.45 15.60 15.99
CA PHE A 630 -26.10 16.06 16.36
C PHE A 630 -25.96 17.59 16.25
N ALA A 631 -24.89 18.13 16.81
CA ALA A 631 -24.48 19.53 16.65
C ALA A 631 -23.15 19.64 15.90
N LEU A 632 -23.02 20.65 15.05
CA LEU A 632 -21.79 20.95 14.31
C LEU A 632 -20.83 21.78 15.17
N SER A 633 -19.56 21.35 15.23
CA SER A 633 -18.44 22.18 15.69
C SER A 633 -17.40 22.20 14.59
N THR A 634 -17.10 23.36 14.01
CA THR A 634 -16.23 23.47 12.83
C THR A 634 -15.49 24.80 12.76
N LEU A 635 -14.36 24.79 12.08
CA LEU A 635 -13.54 25.94 11.74
C LEU A 635 -13.85 26.52 10.35
N HIS A 636 -14.80 25.93 9.59
CA HIS A 636 -15.28 26.52 8.34
C HIS A 636 -15.89 27.90 8.61
N GLU A 637 -15.48 28.90 7.82
CA GLU A 637 -16.01 30.26 7.94
C GLU A 637 -17.34 30.41 7.20
N GLY A 638 -18.38 30.90 7.88
CA GLY A 638 -19.66 31.23 7.24
C GLY A 638 -20.60 30.05 7.03
N ASP A 639 -21.50 30.19 6.06
CA ASP A 639 -22.45 29.14 5.65
C ASP A 639 -21.80 28.21 4.61
N PHE A 640 -22.03 26.91 4.74
CA PHE A 640 -21.56 25.90 3.81
C PHE A 640 -22.61 24.80 3.55
N ASP A 641 -22.35 23.96 2.56
CA ASP A 641 -23.18 22.80 2.23
C ASP A 641 -22.60 21.53 2.87
N MET A 642 -23.47 20.61 3.28
CA MET A 642 -23.06 19.32 3.82
C MET A 642 -23.88 18.15 3.28
N VAL A 643 -23.27 16.97 3.24
CA VAL A 643 -23.95 15.70 3.00
C VAL A 643 -24.16 14.98 4.32
N VAL A 644 -25.34 14.40 4.52
CA VAL A 644 -25.62 13.50 5.65
C VAL A 644 -25.95 12.13 5.07
N THR A 645 -25.23 11.09 5.49
CA THR A 645 -25.41 9.72 5.04
C THR A 645 -25.63 8.80 6.22
N PHE A 646 -26.66 7.96 6.16
CA PHE A 646 -26.91 6.87 7.10
C PHE A 646 -27.08 5.57 6.30
N PRO A 647 -26.03 4.75 6.15
CA PRO A 647 -26.10 3.53 5.35
C PRO A 647 -27.21 2.60 5.84
N PHE A 648 -27.90 1.93 4.91
CA PHE A 648 -29.01 1.00 5.16
C PHE A 648 -30.30 1.62 5.70
N VAL A 649 -30.42 2.96 5.74
CA VAL A 649 -31.63 3.67 6.19
C VAL A 649 -32.14 4.56 5.07
N ASP A 650 -33.42 4.43 4.71
CA ASP A 650 -34.07 5.30 3.72
C ASP A 650 -34.37 6.69 4.31
N LEU A 651 -33.59 7.69 3.88
CA LEU A 651 -33.75 9.08 4.26
C LEU A 651 -34.60 9.89 3.26
N SER A 652 -35.04 9.29 2.15
CA SER A 652 -35.72 10.00 1.06
C SER A 652 -37.00 10.72 1.50
N LYS A 653 -37.62 10.30 2.61
CA LYS A 653 -38.83 10.90 3.19
C LYS A 653 -38.63 11.47 4.60
N ALA A 654 -37.40 11.49 5.11
CA ALA A 654 -37.14 11.97 6.46
C ALA A 654 -37.39 13.49 6.59
N ARG A 655 -37.94 13.89 7.74
CA ARG A 655 -38.05 15.28 8.18
C ARG A 655 -36.71 15.74 8.75
N VAL A 656 -36.28 16.95 8.38
CA VAL A 656 -34.99 17.51 8.82
C VAL A 656 -35.22 18.84 9.52
N LEU A 657 -34.83 18.92 10.79
CA LEU A 657 -34.90 20.13 11.60
C LEU A 657 -33.51 20.71 11.81
N LEU A 658 -33.40 22.02 11.67
CA LEU A 658 -32.19 22.79 11.95
C LEU A 658 -32.49 23.80 13.06
N THR A 659 -31.74 23.73 14.14
CA THR A 659 -31.80 24.71 15.24
C THR A 659 -30.58 25.60 15.23
N ARG A 660 -30.79 26.91 15.11
CA ARG A 660 -29.74 27.94 15.13
C ARG A 660 -30.12 29.04 16.11
N GLY A 661 -29.24 29.34 17.06
CA GLY A 661 -29.48 30.39 18.07
C GLY A 661 -30.80 30.21 18.84
N GLY A 662 -31.17 28.96 19.15
CA GLY A 662 -32.41 28.60 19.85
C GLY A 662 -33.68 28.59 18.99
N ARG A 663 -33.61 28.92 17.70
CA ARG A 663 -34.75 28.85 16.77
C ARG A 663 -34.68 27.59 15.92
N THR A 664 -35.70 26.75 15.99
CA THR A 664 -35.84 25.54 15.17
C THR A 664 -36.63 25.85 13.91
N ARG A 665 -36.15 25.40 12.75
CA ARG A 665 -36.89 25.41 11.47
C ARG A 665 -36.79 24.06 10.79
N GLU A 666 -37.83 23.69 10.05
CA GLU A 666 -37.80 22.53 9.18
C GLU A 666 -37.21 22.90 7.81
N LEU A 667 -36.25 22.10 7.34
CA LEU A 667 -35.66 22.29 6.03
C LEU A 667 -36.58 21.71 4.96
N SER A 668 -37.06 22.56 4.06
CA SER A 668 -37.99 22.20 2.99
C SER A 668 -37.63 22.89 1.67
N GLY A 669 -37.95 22.24 0.55
CA GLY A 669 -37.63 22.73 -0.79
C GLY A 669 -36.15 22.60 -1.18
N SER A 670 -35.89 22.63 -2.49
CA SER A 670 -34.57 22.36 -3.09
C SER A 670 -33.48 23.38 -2.74
N ALA A 671 -33.86 24.59 -2.31
CA ALA A 671 -32.93 25.63 -1.88
C ALA A 671 -32.30 25.36 -0.50
N GLN A 672 -32.92 24.51 0.32
CA GLN A 672 -32.46 24.17 1.67
C GLN A 672 -31.98 22.73 1.77
N ILE A 673 -32.62 21.83 1.03
CA ILE A 673 -32.34 20.40 1.11
C ILE A 673 -32.64 19.71 -0.24
N ARG A 674 -31.75 18.82 -0.66
CA ARG A 674 -31.92 17.98 -1.85
C ARG A 674 -31.91 16.50 -1.44
N ARG A 675 -32.82 15.74 -2.05
CA ARG A 675 -33.03 14.30 -1.85
C ARG A 675 -32.82 13.58 -3.19
N PRO A 676 -31.62 13.08 -3.47
CA PRO A 676 -31.36 12.39 -4.72
C PRO A 676 -32.06 11.03 -4.73
N PRO A 677 -32.92 10.73 -5.71
CA PRO A 677 -33.68 9.48 -5.74
C PRO A 677 -32.80 8.23 -5.91
N GLN A 678 -31.59 8.39 -6.44
CA GLN A 678 -30.64 7.29 -6.62
C GLN A 678 -29.83 6.93 -5.36
N ALA A 679 -29.78 7.81 -4.35
CA ALA A 679 -28.93 7.68 -3.16
C ALA A 679 -29.78 7.86 -1.90
N ILE A 680 -30.64 6.89 -1.64
CA ILE A 680 -31.69 7.00 -0.63
C ILE A 680 -31.14 7.02 0.80
N TRP A 681 -29.89 6.59 1.01
CA TRP A 681 -29.22 6.67 2.31
C TRP A 681 -28.71 8.07 2.64
N SER A 682 -28.85 9.03 1.71
CA SER A 682 -28.18 10.33 1.81
C SER A 682 -29.10 11.53 1.59
N LEU A 683 -28.77 12.62 2.28
CA LEU A 683 -29.39 13.94 2.17
C LEU A 683 -28.31 14.98 1.86
N TYR A 684 -28.64 15.96 1.04
CA TYR A 684 -27.77 17.12 0.78
C TYR A 684 -28.38 18.36 1.40
N LEU A 685 -27.74 18.91 2.44
CA LEU A 685 -28.20 20.07 3.20
C LEU A 685 -27.44 21.32 2.76
N ARG A 686 -28.14 22.45 2.64
CA ARG A 686 -27.56 23.72 2.20
C ARG A 686 -27.53 24.77 3.31
N ASN A 687 -26.48 25.59 3.32
CA ASN A 687 -26.32 26.74 4.20
C ASN A 687 -26.38 26.40 5.71
N VAL A 688 -25.70 25.31 6.10
CA VAL A 688 -25.40 24.99 7.50
C VAL A 688 -24.19 25.79 7.98
N ARG A 689 -23.99 25.93 9.29
CA ARG A 689 -22.81 26.60 9.86
C ARG A 689 -22.44 26.04 11.24
N ASP A 690 -21.31 26.49 11.78
CA ASP A 690 -20.89 26.19 13.15
C ASP A 690 -21.99 26.46 14.18
N GLY A 691 -22.15 25.53 15.13
CA GLY A 691 -23.15 25.58 16.19
C GLY A 691 -24.58 25.16 15.79
N ASP A 692 -24.86 24.88 14.51
CA ASP A 692 -26.16 24.35 14.10
C ASP A 692 -26.41 22.96 14.71
N GLN A 693 -27.64 22.74 15.18
CA GLN A 693 -28.11 21.41 15.61
C GLN A 693 -29.04 20.83 14.55
N ILE A 694 -28.77 19.60 14.12
CA ILE A 694 -29.51 18.91 13.08
C ILE A 694 -30.24 17.72 13.70
N VAL A 695 -31.51 17.56 13.37
CA VAL A 695 -32.33 16.38 13.71
C VAL A 695 -32.91 15.81 12.43
N VAL A 696 -32.79 14.49 12.25
CA VAL A 696 -33.36 13.74 11.13
C VAL A 696 -34.25 12.65 11.71
N ALA A 697 -35.55 12.70 11.41
CA ALA A 697 -36.54 11.77 11.95
C ALA A 697 -37.73 11.58 10.99
N PRO A 698 -38.51 10.50 11.12
CA PRO A 698 -39.83 10.38 10.49
C PRO A 698 -40.79 11.54 10.85
N THR A 699 -41.77 11.80 9.98
CA THR A 699 -42.79 12.83 10.21
C THR A 699 -43.65 12.50 11.45
N GLY A 700 -43.82 13.46 12.35
CA GLY A 700 -44.67 13.33 13.55
C GLY A 700 -43.97 12.82 14.81
N GLN A 701 -42.68 12.47 14.75
CA GLN A 701 -41.86 12.14 15.92
C GLN A 701 -41.07 13.36 16.41
N GLU A 702 -40.88 13.46 17.73
CA GLU A 702 -40.00 14.44 18.37
C GLU A 702 -38.53 14.05 18.21
N ALA A 703 -37.61 14.95 18.59
CA ALA A 703 -36.19 14.62 18.64
C ALA A 703 -35.96 13.36 19.49
N PRO A 704 -35.06 12.45 19.08
CA PRO A 704 -34.88 11.17 19.75
C PRO A 704 -34.53 11.39 21.24
N GLN A 705 -35.31 10.78 22.14
CA GLN A 705 -34.98 10.73 23.57
C GLN A 705 -33.67 9.95 23.75
N ALA A 706 -32.87 10.40 24.72
CA ALA A 706 -31.49 9.95 24.89
C ALA A 706 -31.39 8.42 25.05
N VAL A 707 -30.83 7.76 24.04
CA VAL A 707 -29.99 6.58 24.27
C VAL A 707 -28.57 7.13 24.31
N ALA A 708 -27.83 6.83 25.38
CA ALA A 708 -26.43 7.24 25.47
C ALA A 708 -25.70 6.63 24.26
N ALA A 709 -25.44 7.42 23.23
CA ALA A 709 -24.38 7.12 22.30
C ALA A 709 -23.14 6.89 23.18
N HIS A 710 -22.37 5.85 22.89
CA HIS A 710 -20.98 5.87 23.34
C HIS A 710 -20.46 7.18 22.80
N ALA A 711 -20.13 8.12 23.71
CA ALA A 711 -19.40 9.30 23.31
C ALA A 711 -18.32 8.75 22.39
N THR A 712 -18.28 9.24 21.14
CA THR A 712 -17.00 9.33 20.47
C THR A 712 -16.17 10.01 21.52
N ALA A 713 -15.39 9.22 22.26
CA ALA A 713 -14.33 9.78 23.04
C ALA A 713 -13.54 10.45 21.93
N ALA A 714 -13.78 11.76 21.76
CA ALA A 714 -12.75 12.67 21.33
C ALA A 714 -11.60 12.18 22.18
N THR A 715 -10.70 11.44 21.55
CA THR A 715 -9.50 11.07 22.24
C THR A 715 -8.79 12.39 22.24
N ALA A 716 -9.11 13.22 23.22
CA ALA A 716 -8.21 14.23 23.70
C ALA A 716 -7.01 13.43 24.24
N THR A 717 -6.22 12.84 23.34
CA THR A 717 -4.78 12.93 23.49
C THR A 717 -4.54 14.40 23.75
N GLN A 718 -4.17 14.71 24.99
CA GLN A 718 -3.94 16.08 25.45
C GLN A 718 -3.17 16.83 24.36
N ALA A 719 -3.87 17.66 23.59
CA ALA A 719 -3.25 18.52 22.62
C ALA A 719 -2.40 19.49 23.44
N GLY A 720 -1.09 19.23 23.52
CA GLY A 720 -0.14 20.12 24.17
C GLY A 720 0.99 19.47 24.97
N THR A 721 0.88 18.21 25.43
CA THR A 721 1.94 17.59 26.23
C THR A 721 2.69 16.53 25.43
N PRO A 722 3.99 16.72 25.14
CA PRO A 722 4.79 15.68 24.49
C PRO A 722 4.84 14.39 25.33
N PRO A 723 4.82 13.21 24.71
CA PRO A 723 4.97 11.93 25.42
C PRO A 723 6.39 11.78 25.98
N ASN A 724 6.56 10.85 26.94
CA ASN A 724 7.88 10.47 27.41
C ASN A 724 8.65 9.77 26.28
N ALA A 725 9.85 10.27 25.98
CA ALA A 725 10.70 9.77 24.90
C ALA A 725 12.12 9.41 25.38
N SER A 726 12.25 9.04 26.67
CA SER A 726 13.54 8.67 27.28
C SER A 726 14.36 7.73 26.38
N PRO A 727 15.67 7.98 26.17
CA PRO A 727 16.51 8.98 26.86
C PRO A 727 16.41 10.41 26.30
N PHE A 728 15.61 10.67 25.27
CA PHE A 728 15.36 12.02 24.78
C PHE A 728 14.41 12.79 25.70
N THR A 729 14.60 14.10 25.72
CA THR A 729 13.66 15.08 26.26
C THR A 729 13.11 15.92 25.11
N ILE A 730 11.82 15.80 24.83
CA ILE A 730 11.16 16.67 23.84
C ILE A 730 11.04 18.07 24.44
N LEU A 731 11.54 19.09 23.75
CA LEU A 731 11.55 20.46 24.23
C LEU A 731 10.21 21.14 23.92
N SER A 732 9.58 21.74 24.93
CA SER A 732 8.35 22.51 24.75
C SER A 732 8.63 23.84 24.07
N LEU A 733 8.13 24.01 22.85
CA LEU A 733 8.34 25.23 22.05
C LEU A 733 7.18 26.26 22.12
N SER A 734 6.00 25.84 22.59
CA SER A 734 4.77 26.66 22.64
C SER A 734 4.49 27.51 21.37
N PRO A 735 4.54 26.93 20.16
CA PRO A 735 4.36 27.66 18.91
C PRO A 735 2.93 28.23 18.79
N THR A 736 2.80 29.36 18.10
CA THR A 736 1.50 30.03 17.89
C THR A 736 1.25 30.46 16.45
N PHE A 737 2.22 30.33 15.56
CA PHE A 737 2.05 30.74 14.16
C PHE A 737 1.34 29.60 13.39
N PRO A 738 0.13 29.82 12.87
CA PRO A 738 -0.62 28.79 12.15
C PRO A 738 0.02 28.51 10.79
N MET A 739 0.13 27.22 10.44
CA MET A 739 0.61 26.74 9.16
C MET A 739 -0.56 26.24 8.32
N LYS A 740 -0.62 26.63 7.05
CA LYS A 740 -1.65 26.20 6.11
C LYS A 740 -1.45 24.74 5.72
N ARG A 741 -2.52 23.94 5.69
CA ARG A 741 -2.61 22.51 5.32
C ARG A 741 -3.58 22.25 4.15
N ASP A 742 -3.82 23.25 3.32
CA ASP A 742 -4.74 23.21 2.18
C ASP A 742 -4.23 22.40 0.97
N TRP A 743 -4.97 21.36 0.57
CA TRP A 743 -4.66 20.51 -0.59
C TRP A 743 -4.80 21.19 -1.95
N THR A 744 -5.38 22.39 -2.01
CA THR A 744 -5.45 23.18 -3.26
C THR A 744 -4.25 24.11 -3.44
N ASP A 745 -3.41 24.25 -2.41
CA ASP A 745 -2.24 25.13 -2.39
C ASP A 745 -0.94 24.31 -2.30
N THR A 746 -0.19 24.27 -3.39
CA THR A 746 1.06 23.49 -3.50
C THR A 746 2.21 23.99 -2.62
N SER A 747 2.07 25.17 -2.01
CA SER A 747 3.00 25.71 -1.03
C SER A 747 2.63 25.36 0.43
N SER A 748 1.47 24.73 0.64
CA SER A 748 0.98 24.35 1.96
C SER A 748 1.73 23.16 2.55
N TRP A 749 1.45 22.90 3.83
CA TRP A 749 1.92 21.77 4.61
C TRP A 749 0.90 20.62 4.62
N ALA A 750 0.07 20.53 3.58
CA ALA A 750 -0.85 19.42 3.40
C ALA A 750 -0.11 18.08 3.50
N GLY A 751 -0.70 17.13 4.24
CA GLY A 751 -0.11 15.83 4.53
C GLY A 751 0.85 15.77 5.73
N LEU A 752 1.30 16.90 6.29
CA LEU A 752 2.07 16.86 7.55
C LEU A 752 1.12 16.65 8.73
N TRP A 753 1.17 15.47 9.34
CA TRP A 753 0.35 15.13 10.49
C TRP A 753 0.96 15.65 11.80
N THR A 754 0.12 15.89 12.79
CA THR A 754 0.48 16.36 14.14
C THR A 754 0.77 15.18 15.07
N GLY A 755 1.42 15.44 16.21
CA GLY A 755 1.77 14.42 17.20
C GLY A 755 3.25 13.99 17.15
N LEU A 756 3.54 12.79 17.65
CA LEU A 756 4.89 12.24 17.72
C LEU A 756 5.31 11.62 16.37
N HIS A 757 6.46 12.06 15.89
CA HIS A 757 7.19 11.46 14.77
C HIS A 757 8.50 10.92 15.31
N VAL A 758 8.89 9.70 14.96
CA VAL A 758 10.24 9.21 15.27
C VAL A 758 10.93 8.94 13.96
N VAL A 759 11.97 9.72 13.66
CA VAL A 759 12.68 9.64 12.38
C VAL A 759 14.17 9.56 12.68
N TYR A 760 14.87 8.58 12.11
CA TYR A 760 16.28 8.30 12.41
C TYR A 760 16.55 8.15 13.93
N ASN A 761 15.63 7.50 14.64
CA ASN A 761 15.61 7.32 16.10
C ASN A 761 15.48 8.61 16.92
N VAL A 762 15.13 9.74 16.30
CA VAL A 762 14.91 11.02 17.00
C VAL A 762 13.41 11.30 17.09
N PRO A 763 12.86 11.48 18.31
CA PRO A 763 11.47 11.87 18.48
C PRO A 763 11.30 13.36 18.18
N TYR A 764 10.29 13.72 17.40
CA TYR A 764 9.88 15.09 17.10
C TYR A 764 8.38 15.23 17.38
N TRP A 765 8.00 16.22 18.18
CA TRP A 765 6.59 16.51 18.47
C TRP A 765 6.10 17.68 17.62
N ILE A 766 5.28 17.38 16.61
CA ILE A 766 4.65 18.37 15.73
C ILE A 766 3.37 18.87 16.39
N ALA A 767 3.35 20.14 16.79
CA ALA A 767 2.29 20.70 17.61
C ALA A 767 1.06 21.13 16.82
N GLU A 768 -0.10 21.04 17.48
CA GLU A 768 -1.37 21.55 17.02
C GLU A 768 -1.98 22.49 18.08
N ARG A 769 -2.69 23.53 17.65
CA ARG A 769 -3.44 24.42 18.54
C ARG A 769 -4.79 24.79 17.91
N GLY A 770 -5.88 24.39 18.58
CA GLY A 770 -7.24 24.68 18.11
C GLY A 770 -7.53 24.09 16.72
N GLY A 771 -7.12 22.85 16.47
CA GLY A 771 -7.26 22.19 15.16
C GLY A 771 -6.14 22.50 14.17
N ARG A 772 -5.33 23.54 14.39
CA ARG A 772 -4.37 24.02 13.39
C ARG A 772 -2.94 23.59 13.68
N LEU A 773 -2.24 23.14 12.65
CA LEU A 773 -0.79 22.95 12.67
C LEU A 773 -0.10 24.28 13.02
N VAL A 774 0.84 24.26 13.96
CA VAL A 774 1.54 25.46 14.41
C VAL A 774 3.05 25.27 14.43
N ALA A 775 3.77 26.36 14.18
CA ALA A 775 5.23 26.41 14.27
C ALA A 775 5.72 27.74 14.87
N SER A 776 7.01 27.84 15.15
CA SER A 776 7.65 29.05 15.67
C SER A 776 8.46 29.76 14.57
N THR A 777 8.10 31.01 14.29
CA THR A 777 8.81 31.88 13.33
C THR A 777 9.71 32.91 14.02
N SER A 778 9.68 32.96 15.35
CA SER A 778 10.49 33.84 16.21
C SER A 778 11.27 33.01 17.24
N ALA A 779 12.27 33.63 17.89
CA ALA A 779 13.07 32.96 18.92
C ALA A 779 12.20 32.44 20.08
N VAL A 780 12.49 31.21 20.53
CA VAL A 780 11.72 30.46 21.53
C VAL A 780 12.54 30.29 22.80
N ALA A 781 12.05 30.82 23.91
CA ALA A 781 12.64 30.57 25.23
C ALA A 781 12.30 29.14 25.71
N LEU A 782 13.28 28.43 26.25
CA LEU A 782 13.09 27.09 26.79
C LEU A 782 12.62 27.17 28.25
N ALA A 783 11.55 26.44 28.57
CA ALA A 783 11.04 26.35 29.94
C ALA A 783 12.07 25.74 30.91
N ALA A 784 12.85 24.77 30.44
CA ALA A 784 13.98 24.19 31.13
C ALA A 784 15.21 24.27 30.23
N PRO A 785 16.34 24.83 30.70
CA PRO A 785 17.54 24.91 29.88
C PRO A 785 18.16 23.54 29.59
N VAL A 786 18.77 23.38 28.40
CA VAL A 786 19.53 22.17 28.06
C VAL A 786 20.98 22.37 28.49
N VAL A 787 21.46 21.51 29.40
CA VAL A 787 22.82 21.58 29.97
C VAL A 787 23.74 20.60 29.25
N GLY A 788 24.91 21.08 28.80
CA GLY A 788 25.89 20.23 28.12
C GLY A 788 26.74 19.39 29.08
N PRO A 789 27.33 18.27 28.61
CA PRO A 789 27.39 17.83 27.22
C PRO A 789 26.09 17.18 26.72
N ALA A 790 25.52 17.73 25.64
CA ALA A 790 24.24 17.28 25.10
C ALA A 790 24.11 17.63 23.60
N SER A 791 23.19 16.95 22.92
CA SER A 791 22.78 17.27 21.55
C SER A 791 21.34 17.77 21.52
N ILE A 792 21.06 18.83 20.78
CA ILE A 792 19.72 19.31 20.49
C ILE A 792 19.43 19.07 19.01
N TYR A 793 18.50 18.18 18.72
CA TYR A 793 17.97 17.91 17.38
C TYR A 793 16.80 18.85 17.10
N LEU A 794 16.78 19.44 15.91
CA LEU A 794 15.85 20.48 15.51
C LEU A 794 15.16 20.07 14.22
N ALA A 795 13.84 20.21 14.15
CA ALA A 795 13.04 20.01 12.94
C ALA A 795 12.43 21.34 12.49
N TYR A 796 12.72 21.76 11.26
CA TYR A 796 12.36 23.08 10.75
C TYR A 796 12.01 23.04 9.26
N GLY A 797 11.18 23.98 8.81
CA GLY A 797 10.82 24.09 7.40
C GLY A 797 11.92 24.74 6.57
N GLY A 798 12.17 24.21 5.36
CA GLY A 798 13.09 24.87 4.43
C GLY A 798 13.44 24.04 3.20
N ALA A 799 13.86 24.73 2.13
CA ALA A 799 14.37 24.09 0.90
C ALA A 799 15.90 23.91 0.91
N SER A 800 16.64 24.84 1.54
CA SER A 800 18.11 24.82 1.70
C SER A 800 18.66 25.98 2.57
N GLY A 801 17.79 26.68 3.31
CA GLY A 801 18.13 27.90 4.05
C GLY A 801 18.98 27.66 5.30
N LYS A 802 19.39 28.75 5.96
CA LYS A 802 20.16 28.69 7.21
C LYS A 802 19.38 27.90 8.27
N PRO A 803 19.97 26.85 8.86
CA PRO A 803 19.31 26.07 9.90
C PRO A 803 19.14 26.88 11.19
N PRO A 804 18.21 26.48 12.09
CA PRO A 804 18.02 27.13 13.38
C PRO A 804 19.27 27.00 14.26
N ARG A 805 19.44 27.97 15.17
CA ARG A 805 20.57 28.06 16.09
C ARG A 805 20.10 27.97 17.54
N ALA A 806 21.03 27.71 18.46
CA ALA A 806 20.77 27.75 19.89
C ALA A 806 21.56 28.87 20.57
N GLU A 807 20.99 29.50 21.58
CA GLU A 807 21.63 30.55 22.38
C GLU A 807 21.78 30.11 23.83
N ALA A 808 23.02 30.22 24.32
CA ALA A 808 23.35 29.96 25.72
C ALA A 808 22.99 31.15 26.62
N ASP A 809 22.91 30.90 27.92
CA ASP A 809 22.60 31.93 28.92
C ASP A 809 23.63 33.08 29.02
N ASP A 810 24.86 32.86 28.55
CA ASP A 810 25.89 33.88 28.40
C ASP A 810 25.83 34.65 27.06
N GLY A 811 24.79 34.41 26.25
CA GLY A 811 24.60 35.02 24.93
C GLY A 811 25.39 34.36 23.79
N THR A 812 26.16 33.29 24.06
CA THR A 812 26.87 32.55 23.01
C THR A 812 25.88 31.91 22.04
N LEU A 813 26.05 32.17 20.74
CA LEU A 813 25.30 31.49 19.68
C LEU A 813 26.02 30.21 19.25
N LEU A 814 25.35 29.08 19.42
CA LEU A 814 25.77 27.76 18.95
C LEU A 814 25.14 27.48 17.59
N THR A 815 25.97 27.11 16.62
CA THR A 815 25.56 26.78 15.25
C THR A 815 25.43 25.27 15.06
N PRO A 816 24.50 24.83 14.20
CA PRO A 816 24.33 23.40 13.91
C PRO A 816 25.44 22.85 13.00
N ASP A 817 25.61 21.53 13.03
CA ASP A 817 26.48 20.79 12.10
C ASP A 817 25.83 20.77 10.70
N LEU A 818 26.36 21.55 9.75
CA LEU A 818 25.80 21.66 8.41
C LEU A 818 25.91 20.37 7.58
N GLU A 819 26.87 19.50 7.90
CA GLU A 819 26.99 18.19 7.25
C GLU A 819 25.91 17.20 7.71
N SER A 820 25.21 17.54 8.80
CA SER A 820 24.11 16.76 9.35
C SER A 820 22.73 17.31 8.99
N VAL A 821 22.61 18.20 8.01
CA VAL A 821 21.28 18.66 7.56
C VAL A 821 20.64 17.57 6.72
N GLY A 822 19.59 16.94 7.26
CA GLY A 822 18.92 15.79 6.66
C GLY A 822 17.45 16.03 6.32
N LEU A 823 16.90 15.26 5.39
CA LEU A 823 15.47 15.27 5.09
C LEU A 823 14.72 14.40 6.10
N LEU A 824 13.81 15.02 6.89
CA LEU A 824 12.96 14.31 7.86
C LEU A 824 11.60 13.96 7.27
N TRP A 825 11.03 14.87 6.46
CA TRP A 825 9.75 14.69 5.80
C TRP A 825 9.68 15.57 4.54
N ARG A 826 8.96 15.09 3.53
CA ARG A 826 8.60 15.87 2.35
C ARG A 826 7.12 15.75 2.09
N ALA A 827 6.51 16.84 1.62
CA ALA A 827 5.15 16.81 1.16
C ALA A 827 4.99 15.84 -0.02
N TRP A 828 3.82 15.22 -0.08
CA TRP A 828 3.44 14.27 -1.11
C TRP A 828 1.94 14.43 -1.40
N PRO A 829 1.48 14.35 -2.66
CA PRO A 829 2.24 14.03 -3.88
C PRO A 829 3.20 15.15 -4.35
N ARG A 830 3.93 14.88 -5.43
CA ARG A 830 4.96 15.77 -6.00
C ARG A 830 4.59 17.25 -6.30
N PRO A 831 3.32 17.66 -6.52
CA PRO A 831 3.03 19.08 -6.70
C PRO A 831 3.43 19.92 -5.48
N PHE A 832 3.40 19.33 -4.28
CA PHE A 832 3.71 20.05 -3.04
C PHE A 832 5.22 20.15 -2.81
N THR A 833 5.64 21.30 -2.28
CA THR A 833 7.06 21.64 -2.15
C THR A 833 7.55 21.75 -0.72
N ALA A 834 6.65 21.68 0.27
CA ALA A 834 7.01 21.77 1.69
C ALA A 834 7.91 20.59 2.10
N ARG A 835 8.89 20.90 2.96
CA ARG A 835 9.87 19.93 3.49
C ARG A 835 10.15 20.26 4.94
N LEU A 836 10.31 19.21 5.74
CA LEU A 836 10.86 19.28 7.09
C LEU A 836 12.30 18.80 7.05
N LEU A 837 13.23 19.67 7.43
CA LEU A 837 14.65 19.38 7.54
C LEU A 837 15.03 19.19 9.01
N GLY A 838 16.01 18.32 9.23
CA GLY A 838 16.59 18.03 10.53
C GLY A 838 18.00 18.60 10.63
N SER A 839 18.36 19.14 11.78
CA SER A 839 19.74 19.51 12.11
C SER A 839 20.05 19.25 13.58
N VAL A 840 21.33 19.24 13.93
CA VAL A 840 21.78 19.05 15.33
C VAL A 840 22.69 20.18 15.78
N VAL A 841 22.46 20.68 16.99
CA VAL A 841 23.34 21.62 17.71
C VAL A 841 23.97 20.91 18.90
N ARG A 842 25.30 20.94 18.99
CA ARG A 842 26.05 20.39 20.13
C ARG A 842 26.16 21.42 21.23
N VAL A 843 25.82 21.03 22.45
CA VAL A 843 25.95 21.84 23.67
C VAL A 843 27.20 21.39 24.42
N PRO A 844 28.27 22.20 24.46
CA PRO A 844 29.49 21.84 25.17
C PRO A 844 29.30 21.74 26.68
N SER A 845 30.15 20.97 27.35
CA SER A 845 30.19 20.92 28.82
C SER A 845 30.31 22.33 29.41
N GLY A 846 29.51 22.63 30.44
CA GLY A 846 29.50 23.94 31.10
C GLY A 846 28.69 25.03 30.39
N LYS A 847 28.10 24.76 29.21
CA LYS A 847 27.14 25.65 28.56
C LYS A 847 25.70 25.24 28.88
N ARG A 848 24.81 26.23 28.93
CA ARG A 848 23.39 26.04 29.20
C ARG A 848 22.55 26.80 28.16
N VAL A 849 21.90 26.06 27.27
CA VAL A 849 21.04 26.64 26.22
C VAL A 849 19.71 27.05 26.83
N VAL A 850 19.31 28.31 26.63
CA VAL A 850 18.06 28.88 27.15
C VAL A 850 17.09 29.31 26.05
N ARG A 851 17.56 29.44 24.81
CA ARG A 851 16.74 29.93 23.70
C ARG A 851 17.12 29.24 22.39
N LEU A 852 16.12 28.97 21.55
CA LEU A 852 16.27 28.50 20.17
C LEU A 852 15.88 29.60 19.20
N ILE A 853 16.65 29.79 18.14
CA ILE A 853 16.46 30.86 17.16
C ILE A 853 16.13 30.20 15.81
N PRO A 854 14.91 30.37 15.29
CA PRO A 854 14.57 29.91 13.94
C PRO A 854 15.54 30.44 12.90
N GLY A 855 15.77 29.62 11.87
CA GLY A 855 16.57 29.98 10.71
C GLY A 855 15.75 30.75 9.68
N ASP A 856 15.94 30.42 8.41
CA ASP A 856 15.17 31.03 7.31
C ASP A 856 13.72 30.47 7.21
N GLY A 857 13.39 29.43 7.98
CA GLY A 857 12.06 28.85 8.00
C GLY A 857 11.57 28.47 9.40
N PRO A 858 10.29 28.10 9.52
CA PRO A 858 9.63 27.89 10.81
C PRO A 858 10.19 26.68 11.55
N LEU A 859 10.40 26.81 12.86
CA LEU A 859 10.80 25.73 13.75
C LEU A 859 9.55 24.97 14.24
N PHE A 860 9.48 23.67 13.94
CA PHE A 860 8.34 22.83 14.29
C PHE A 860 8.54 22.05 15.59
N ALA A 861 9.73 21.46 15.78
CA ALA A 861 10.01 20.61 16.93
C ALA A 861 11.49 20.66 17.32
N ALA A 862 11.77 20.30 18.58
CA ALA A 862 13.12 20.14 19.07
C ALA A 862 13.18 19.05 20.17
N SER A 863 14.27 18.28 20.18
CA SER A 863 14.52 17.21 21.16
C SER A 863 15.97 17.22 21.62
N ALA A 864 16.19 17.08 22.92
CA ALA A 864 17.51 17.06 23.52
C ALA A 864 17.86 15.66 24.06
N ILE A 865 19.14 15.29 24.00
CA ILE A 865 19.67 14.07 24.61
C ILE A 865 21.02 14.35 25.27
N PRO A 866 21.29 13.83 26.47
CA PRO A 866 22.61 13.90 27.08
C PRO A 866 23.65 13.11 26.27
N ASP A 867 24.81 13.69 26.01
CA ASP A 867 25.91 13.05 25.28
C ASP A 867 26.84 12.26 26.25
N MET A 868 26.24 11.50 27.17
CA MET A 868 26.95 10.83 28.26
C MET A 868 26.22 9.59 28.77
N GLY A 869 26.95 8.70 29.47
CA GLY A 869 26.41 7.45 30.01
C GLY A 869 25.77 6.56 28.94
N GLY A 870 24.67 5.88 29.29
CA GLY A 870 23.92 5.02 28.35
C GLY A 870 23.24 5.78 27.20
N ALA A 871 22.97 7.08 27.36
CA ALA A 871 22.36 7.91 26.32
C ALA A 871 23.31 8.23 25.15
N ARG A 872 24.63 8.15 25.39
CA ARG A 872 25.65 8.45 24.36
C ARG A 872 25.52 7.57 23.12
N ALA A 873 25.29 6.27 23.28
CA ALA A 873 25.14 5.35 22.15
C ALA A 873 23.90 5.70 21.30
N VAL A 874 22.80 6.11 21.95
CA VAL A 874 21.58 6.56 21.28
C VAL A 874 21.83 7.88 20.55
N ALA A 875 22.54 8.82 21.17
CA ALA A 875 22.90 10.10 20.55
C ALA A 875 23.83 9.93 19.34
N GLU A 876 24.77 8.99 19.39
CA GLU A 876 25.67 8.66 18.26
C GLU A 876 24.88 7.99 17.11
N ALA A 877 23.96 7.08 17.42
CA ALA A 877 23.08 6.45 16.42
C ALA A 877 22.16 7.46 15.74
N ALA A 878 21.54 8.37 16.50
CA ALA A 878 20.71 9.45 15.98
C ALA A 878 21.50 10.40 15.06
N LEU A 879 22.72 10.78 15.44
CA LEU A 879 23.59 11.60 14.59
C LEU A 879 23.96 10.87 13.29
N ALA A 880 24.27 9.57 13.37
CA ALA A 880 24.60 8.76 12.19
C ALA A 880 23.41 8.67 11.23
N GLY A 881 22.20 8.44 11.77
CA GLY A 881 20.97 8.42 10.98
C GLY A 881 20.68 9.77 10.32
N LEU A 882 20.83 10.87 11.05
CA LEU A 882 20.64 12.21 10.50
C LEU A 882 21.68 12.56 9.41
N ARG A 883 22.93 12.10 9.54
CA ARG A 883 23.94 12.23 8.48
C ARG A 883 23.61 11.39 7.26
N ALA A 884 23.06 10.18 7.44
CA ALA A 884 22.56 9.38 6.32
C ALA A 884 21.38 10.08 5.62
N ALA A 885 20.52 10.77 6.37
CA ALA A 885 19.42 11.56 5.84
C ALA A 885 19.86 12.76 4.97
N ALA A 886 21.10 13.22 5.12
CA ALA A 886 21.68 14.24 4.24
C ALA A 886 21.86 13.72 2.80
N ALA A 887 22.16 12.43 2.63
CA ALA A 887 22.18 11.79 1.31
C ALA A 887 20.76 11.74 0.70
N ALA A 888 19.74 11.40 1.50
CA ALA A 888 18.35 11.43 1.05
C ALA A 888 17.91 12.85 0.62
N LEU A 889 18.35 13.89 1.33
CA LEU A 889 18.13 15.28 0.94
C LEU A 889 18.84 15.63 -0.38
N HIS A 890 20.07 15.15 -0.58
CA HIS A 890 20.80 15.34 -1.83
C HIS A 890 20.07 14.70 -3.02
N ASP A 891 19.65 13.45 -2.86
CA ASP A 891 18.92 12.70 -3.88
C ASP A 891 17.56 13.37 -4.19
N ASP A 892 16.84 13.82 -3.17
CA ASP A 892 15.57 14.54 -3.33
C ASP A 892 15.77 15.87 -4.09
N ASN A 893 16.83 16.62 -3.78
CA ASN A 893 17.16 17.84 -4.51
C ASN A 893 17.52 17.57 -5.98
N ALA A 894 18.27 16.51 -6.25
CA ALA A 894 18.61 16.09 -7.61
C ALA A 894 17.36 15.69 -8.40
N ASP A 895 16.45 14.94 -7.77
CA ASP A 895 15.19 14.48 -8.36
C ASP A 895 14.21 15.63 -8.63
N VAL A 896 14.08 16.59 -7.70
CA VAL A 896 13.28 17.81 -7.91
C VAL A 896 13.85 18.64 -9.06
N ALA A 897 15.18 18.83 -9.10
CA ALA A 897 15.83 19.56 -10.18
C ALA A 897 15.64 18.87 -11.54
N ALA A 898 15.74 17.54 -11.60
CA ALA A 898 15.48 16.76 -12.81
C ALA A 898 14.03 16.91 -13.29
N THR A 899 13.07 16.77 -12.38
CA THR A 899 11.64 16.94 -12.68
C THR A 899 11.35 18.35 -13.22
N GLN A 900 11.86 19.39 -12.58
CA GLN A 900 11.68 20.78 -13.02
C GLN A 900 12.28 21.04 -14.40
N ARG A 901 13.48 20.51 -14.68
CA ARG A 901 14.09 20.59 -16.01
C ARG A 901 13.18 19.97 -17.07
N LEU A 902 12.66 18.77 -16.84
CA LEU A 902 11.77 18.11 -17.80
C LEU A 902 10.47 18.86 -18.04
N LEU A 903 9.85 19.36 -16.97
CA LEU A 903 8.63 20.16 -17.10
C LEU A 903 8.89 21.42 -17.94
N SER A 904 10.06 22.05 -17.78
CA SER A 904 10.45 23.22 -18.59
C SER A 904 10.66 22.89 -20.07
N VAL A 905 11.16 21.69 -20.39
CA VAL A 905 11.31 21.22 -21.78
C VAL A 905 9.95 20.82 -22.35
N GLY A 906 9.15 20.06 -21.60
CA GLY A 906 7.81 19.64 -21.97
C GLY A 906 6.86 20.80 -22.23
N ALA A 907 6.96 21.89 -21.45
CA ALA A 907 6.16 23.10 -21.65
C ALA A 907 6.45 23.84 -22.97
N ARG A 908 7.65 23.68 -23.52
CA ARG A 908 8.04 24.24 -24.83
C ARG A 908 7.70 23.30 -25.99
N ALA A 909 7.63 22.01 -25.72
CA ALA A 909 7.40 20.95 -26.69
C ALA A 909 5.91 20.64 -26.90
N ASN A 910 5.60 19.84 -27.93
CA ASN A 910 4.26 19.28 -28.10
C ASN A 910 4.34 17.75 -28.02
N PRO A 911 4.20 17.14 -26.83
CA PRO A 911 4.29 15.69 -26.67
C PRO A 911 3.29 14.89 -27.53
N ALA A 912 2.16 15.49 -27.91
CA ALA A 912 1.18 14.83 -28.79
C ALA A 912 1.71 14.61 -30.22
N LYS A 913 2.80 15.29 -30.60
CA LYS A 913 3.57 15.08 -31.83
C LYS A 913 4.61 13.94 -31.73
N VAL A 914 4.67 13.25 -30.60
CA VAL A 914 5.48 12.05 -30.43
C VAL A 914 4.57 10.83 -30.54
N ALA A 915 4.94 9.88 -31.40
CA ALA A 915 4.28 8.57 -31.48
C ALA A 915 5.03 7.52 -30.66
N LEU A 916 4.31 6.74 -29.86
CA LEU A 916 4.83 5.51 -29.27
C LEU A 916 4.37 4.33 -30.13
N LEU A 917 5.31 3.50 -30.57
CA LEU A 917 5.04 2.37 -31.47
C LEU A 917 4.61 1.11 -30.71
N PRO A 918 3.81 0.21 -31.31
CA PRO A 918 3.41 -1.04 -30.68
C PRO A 918 4.63 -1.96 -30.42
N PRO A 919 4.65 -2.76 -29.34
CA PRO A 919 3.55 -3.05 -28.41
C PRO A 919 3.28 -1.97 -27.35
N GLY A 920 3.98 -0.84 -27.40
CA GLY A 920 3.81 0.28 -26.48
C GLY A 920 4.99 0.41 -25.50
N PHE A 921 4.70 0.85 -24.29
CA PHE A 921 5.71 1.06 -23.27
C PHE A 921 6.23 -0.27 -22.72
N GLY A 922 7.56 -0.42 -22.66
CA GLY A 922 8.24 -1.51 -21.97
C GLY A 922 8.77 -1.13 -20.59
N GLY A 923 9.54 -2.04 -19.99
CA GLY A 923 10.19 -1.85 -18.69
C GLY A 923 11.43 -0.96 -18.68
N VAL A 924 11.67 -0.18 -19.74
CA VAL A 924 12.88 0.66 -19.89
C VAL A 924 12.88 1.89 -18.98
N PRO A 925 14.03 2.35 -18.48
CA PRO A 925 14.12 3.54 -17.62
C PRO A 925 13.50 4.79 -18.25
N LEU A 926 13.67 4.99 -19.57
CA LEU A 926 13.13 6.15 -20.28
C LEU A 926 11.60 6.25 -20.19
N HIS A 927 10.88 5.13 -20.25
CA HIS A 927 9.43 5.13 -20.07
C HIS A 927 9.06 5.62 -18.66
N ARG A 928 9.67 5.03 -17.63
CA ARG A 928 9.41 5.43 -16.23
C ARG A 928 9.73 6.89 -15.98
N TYR A 929 10.78 7.39 -16.63
CA TYR A 929 11.20 8.77 -16.55
C TYR A 929 10.18 9.74 -17.19
N LEU A 930 9.69 9.44 -18.39
CA LEU A 930 8.61 10.21 -19.04
C LEU A 930 7.28 10.13 -18.25
N TRP A 931 7.00 8.98 -17.64
CA TRP A 931 5.84 8.78 -16.77
C TRP A 931 5.93 9.65 -15.51
N ARG A 932 7.07 9.62 -14.81
CA ARG A 932 7.35 10.47 -13.62
C ARG A 932 7.14 11.95 -13.90
N ALA A 933 7.56 12.42 -15.06
CA ALA A 933 7.37 13.80 -15.50
C ALA A 933 5.93 14.15 -15.91
N GLY A 934 5.02 13.17 -15.93
CA GLY A 934 3.64 13.34 -16.40
C GLY A 934 3.50 13.49 -17.93
N LEU A 935 4.57 13.25 -18.69
CA LEU A 935 4.63 13.44 -20.15
C LEU A 935 4.14 12.19 -20.92
N ALA A 936 4.27 11.00 -20.34
CA ALA A 936 3.87 9.74 -20.98
C ALA A 936 2.41 9.73 -21.43
N SER A 937 1.49 10.32 -20.65
CA SER A 937 0.07 10.41 -20.98
C SER A 937 -0.26 11.35 -22.13
N ALA A 938 0.67 12.23 -22.51
CA ALA A 938 0.50 13.18 -23.61
C ALA A 938 1.08 12.66 -24.94
N ILE A 939 1.82 11.54 -24.93
CA ILE A 939 2.39 10.89 -26.12
C ILE A 939 1.32 10.02 -26.80
N SER A 940 1.25 10.04 -28.14
CA SER A 940 0.27 9.25 -28.89
C SER A 940 0.67 7.78 -28.95
N ASN A 941 -0.01 6.91 -28.20
CA ASN A 941 0.19 5.46 -28.27
C ASN A 941 -0.52 4.85 -29.50
N LEU A 942 0.24 4.31 -30.45
CA LEU A 942 -0.29 3.75 -31.69
C LEU A 942 -0.55 2.25 -31.56
N THR A 943 -1.67 1.77 -32.12
CA THR A 943 -1.92 0.34 -32.36
C THR A 943 -1.25 -0.07 -33.68
N PRO A 944 -1.05 -1.37 -33.96
CA PRO A 944 -0.52 -1.80 -35.26
C PRO A 944 -1.33 -1.24 -36.44
N ALA A 945 -2.66 -1.21 -36.31
CA ALA A 945 -3.55 -0.68 -37.35
C ALA A 945 -3.42 0.85 -37.51
N SER A 946 -3.27 1.61 -36.42
CA SER A 946 -3.09 3.07 -36.51
C SER A 946 -1.69 3.45 -36.95
N MET A 947 -0.67 2.64 -36.64
CA MET A 947 0.70 2.81 -37.14
C MET A 947 0.70 2.79 -38.68
N VAL A 948 0.02 1.83 -39.31
CA VAL A 948 -0.07 1.76 -40.78
C VAL A 948 -0.83 2.95 -41.37
N SER A 949 -1.93 3.39 -40.75
CA SER A 949 -2.80 4.42 -41.34
C SER A 949 -2.44 5.85 -40.99
N SER A 950 -1.62 6.11 -39.97
CA SER A 950 -1.44 7.46 -39.42
C SER A 950 -0.01 7.86 -39.05
N LEU A 951 0.96 6.93 -39.08
CA LEU A 951 2.35 7.27 -38.84
C LEU A 951 2.91 8.05 -40.04
N SER A 952 3.09 9.36 -39.86
CA SER A 952 3.71 10.26 -40.85
C SER A 952 4.57 11.31 -40.15
N THR A 953 5.56 11.85 -40.85
CA THR A 953 6.44 12.91 -40.32
C THR A 953 5.69 14.22 -40.06
N SER A 954 4.64 14.50 -40.85
CA SER A 954 3.79 15.68 -40.68
C SER A 954 2.95 15.64 -39.40
N ARG A 955 2.51 14.45 -38.99
CA ARG A 955 1.71 14.25 -37.76
C ARG A 955 2.60 13.98 -36.56
N TYR A 956 3.62 13.14 -36.75
CA TYR A 956 4.54 12.67 -35.73
C TYR A 956 5.99 12.88 -36.20
N PRO A 957 6.59 14.06 -36.01
CA PRO A 957 8.01 14.28 -36.30
C PRO A 957 8.94 13.30 -35.55
N VAL A 958 8.48 12.76 -34.42
CA VAL A 958 9.22 11.77 -33.63
C VAL A 958 8.38 10.53 -33.37
N ALA A 959 9.00 9.35 -33.49
CA ALA A 959 8.45 8.07 -33.07
C ALA A 959 9.41 7.35 -32.12
N MET A 960 8.88 6.61 -31.15
CA MET A 960 9.66 5.89 -30.15
C MET A 960 9.30 4.41 -30.11
N MET A 961 10.32 3.56 -30.09
CA MET A 961 10.22 2.13 -29.84
C MET A 961 10.85 1.80 -28.47
N LEU A 962 10.00 1.54 -27.48
CA LEU A 962 10.39 1.33 -26.08
C LEU A 962 10.04 -0.08 -25.57
N ALA A 963 9.85 -1.05 -26.48
CA ALA A 963 9.34 -2.39 -26.17
C ALA A 963 10.16 -3.13 -25.09
N GLY A 964 9.45 -3.94 -24.30
CA GLY A 964 10.01 -4.78 -23.24
C GLY A 964 10.85 -5.95 -23.77
N ASP A 965 10.52 -6.42 -24.96
CA ASP A 965 11.09 -7.59 -25.62
C ASP A 965 11.74 -7.20 -26.96
N ASP A 966 12.19 -8.21 -27.71
CA ASP A 966 12.81 -8.07 -29.03
C ASP A 966 11.79 -8.09 -30.18
N THR A 967 10.49 -7.89 -29.88
CA THR A 967 9.42 -8.07 -30.88
C THR A 967 8.96 -6.77 -31.54
N TYR A 968 8.27 -6.88 -32.68
CA TYR A 968 7.63 -5.77 -33.37
C TYR A 968 6.39 -6.20 -34.18
N PRO A 969 5.44 -5.30 -34.44
CA PRO A 969 4.31 -5.59 -35.33
C PRO A 969 4.78 -5.62 -36.79
N GLN A 970 4.85 -6.82 -37.39
CA GLN A 970 5.17 -6.96 -38.81
C GLN A 970 3.96 -6.73 -39.72
N THR A 971 2.78 -7.18 -39.28
CA THR A 971 1.53 -7.15 -40.05
C THR A 971 0.41 -6.57 -39.19
N ALA A 972 -0.40 -5.67 -39.76
CA ALA A 972 -1.60 -5.11 -39.14
C ALA A 972 -2.87 -5.35 -39.96
N ARG A 973 -2.85 -5.05 -41.27
CA ARG A 973 -3.99 -5.27 -42.18
C ARG A 973 -3.65 -6.22 -43.32
N SER A 974 -2.44 -6.10 -43.88
CA SER A 974 -1.93 -6.96 -44.95
C SER A 974 -0.48 -7.36 -44.68
N PRO A 975 -0.02 -8.55 -45.09
CA PRO A 975 1.32 -9.05 -44.75
C PRO A 975 2.43 -8.01 -44.94
N GLY A 976 3.19 -7.72 -43.88
CA GLY A 976 4.36 -6.82 -43.90
C GLY A 976 4.06 -5.31 -43.83
N ASP A 977 2.79 -4.90 -43.88
CA ASP A 977 2.39 -3.49 -44.00
C ASP A 977 2.86 -2.59 -42.83
N ALA A 978 2.89 -3.14 -41.62
CA ALA A 978 3.32 -2.46 -40.41
C ALA A 978 4.83 -2.27 -40.37
N ALA A 979 5.61 -3.27 -40.78
CA ALA A 979 7.06 -3.13 -40.96
C ALA A 979 7.39 -2.07 -42.03
N ASP A 980 6.66 -2.10 -43.15
CA ASP A 980 6.86 -1.16 -44.25
C ASP A 980 6.46 0.27 -43.87
N ALA A 981 5.43 0.45 -43.03
CA ALA A 981 5.05 1.76 -42.53
C ALA A 981 6.19 2.43 -41.73
N LEU A 982 6.87 1.67 -40.89
CA LEU A 982 8.01 2.19 -40.12
C LEU A 982 9.22 2.50 -41.02
N VAL A 983 9.49 1.67 -42.04
CA VAL A 983 10.54 1.95 -43.03
C VAL A 983 10.21 3.20 -43.84
N ARG A 984 8.96 3.37 -44.30
CA ARG A 984 8.50 4.58 -45.00
C ARG A 984 8.62 5.81 -44.12
N TYR A 985 8.30 5.71 -42.83
CA TYR A 985 8.42 6.79 -41.88
C TYR A 985 9.86 7.31 -41.78
N VAL A 986 10.84 6.42 -41.58
CA VAL A 986 12.26 6.80 -41.53
C VAL A 986 12.72 7.34 -42.89
N ARG A 987 12.40 6.68 -44.01
CA ARG A 987 12.76 7.17 -45.35
C ARG A 987 12.10 8.51 -45.72
N GLY A 988 10.96 8.83 -45.12
CA GLY A 988 10.24 10.08 -45.31
C GLY A 988 10.79 11.26 -44.49
N GLY A 989 11.87 11.06 -43.72
CA GLY A 989 12.47 12.09 -42.87
C GLY A 989 12.12 12.01 -41.39
N GLY A 990 11.51 10.92 -40.92
CA GLY A 990 11.10 10.76 -39.52
C GLY A 990 12.28 10.53 -38.58
N PHE A 991 12.13 10.98 -37.33
CA PHE A 991 13.08 10.68 -36.26
C PHE A 991 12.59 9.51 -35.41
N LEU A 992 13.28 8.38 -35.46
CA LEU A 992 12.96 7.17 -34.72
C LEU A 992 13.94 6.96 -33.57
N VAL A 993 13.44 6.89 -32.33
CA VAL A 993 14.22 6.48 -31.16
C VAL A 993 13.99 5.00 -30.90
N VAL A 994 15.06 4.20 -30.92
CA VAL A 994 15.05 2.78 -30.59
C VAL A 994 15.78 2.57 -29.28
N ALA A 995 15.01 2.38 -28.21
CA ALA A 995 15.49 2.29 -26.84
C ALA A 995 14.72 1.19 -26.08
N SER A 996 14.86 -0.07 -26.53
CA SER A 996 14.22 -1.24 -25.91
C SER A 996 15.00 -1.75 -24.69
N SER A 997 14.36 -2.59 -23.87
CA SER A 997 15.05 -3.33 -22.79
C SER A 997 15.65 -4.65 -23.27
N ALA A 998 15.26 -5.14 -24.45
CA ALA A 998 15.84 -6.34 -25.03
C ALA A 998 17.23 -6.07 -25.67
N PRO A 999 18.14 -7.06 -25.70
CA PRO A 999 19.46 -6.93 -26.32
C PRO A 999 19.44 -6.57 -27.81
N TYR A 1000 18.53 -7.16 -28.59
CA TYR A 1000 18.35 -6.89 -30.02
C TYR A 1000 16.92 -6.37 -30.27
N PRO A 1001 16.69 -5.06 -30.42
CA PRO A 1001 15.35 -4.52 -30.72
C PRO A 1001 14.84 -4.95 -32.09
N LEU A 1002 13.52 -5.10 -32.23
CA LEU A 1002 12.84 -5.37 -33.51
C LEU A 1002 13.42 -6.60 -34.24
N ARG A 1003 13.75 -7.67 -33.50
CA ARG A 1003 14.34 -8.90 -34.03
C ARG A 1003 13.28 -9.85 -34.58
N ARG A 1004 12.09 -9.88 -33.98
CA ARG A 1004 11.08 -10.91 -34.24
C ARG A 1004 9.67 -10.32 -34.42
N PRO A 1005 8.87 -10.77 -35.38
CA PRO A 1005 7.47 -10.36 -35.45
C PRO A 1005 6.65 -10.86 -34.24
N ILE A 1006 5.76 -10.02 -33.70
CA ILE A 1006 4.80 -10.40 -32.66
C ILE A 1006 4.00 -11.63 -33.14
N GLY A 1007 3.86 -12.65 -32.28
CA GLY A 1007 3.12 -13.89 -32.58
C GLY A 1007 3.91 -14.95 -33.35
N SER A 1008 5.18 -14.71 -33.67
CA SER A 1008 6.02 -15.69 -34.36
C SER A 1008 6.42 -16.87 -33.46
N PRO A 1009 6.60 -18.08 -34.03
CA PRO A 1009 7.16 -19.22 -33.31
C PRO A 1009 8.53 -18.91 -32.66
N PRO A 1010 8.88 -19.58 -31.55
CA PRO A 1010 10.23 -19.50 -30.99
C PRO A 1010 11.29 -19.87 -32.03
N GLY A 1011 12.34 -19.04 -32.16
CA GLY A 1011 13.43 -19.25 -33.12
C GLY A 1011 13.30 -18.52 -34.46
N THR A 1012 12.11 -17.99 -34.79
CA THR A 1012 11.95 -17.12 -35.96
C THR A 1012 12.73 -15.81 -35.76
N ASN A 1013 13.67 -15.52 -36.68
CA ASN A 1013 14.49 -14.31 -36.66
C ASN A 1013 14.28 -13.53 -37.97
N GLU A 1014 13.65 -12.36 -37.88
CA GLU A 1014 13.45 -11.46 -39.01
C GLU A 1014 13.75 -10.02 -38.56
N PRO A 1015 15.03 -9.65 -38.46
CA PRO A 1015 15.40 -8.37 -37.87
C PRO A 1015 15.02 -7.19 -38.76
N LEU A 1016 14.27 -6.22 -38.22
CA LEU A 1016 13.86 -5.01 -38.93
C LEU A 1016 14.96 -3.93 -38.94
N MET A 1017 15.85 -3.92 -37.95
CA MET A 1017 16.91 -2.90 -37.78
C MET A 1017 17.76 -2.64 -39.06
N PRO A 1018 18.22 -3.67 -39.81
CA PRO A 1018 18.93 -3.45 -41.09
C PRO A 1018 18.08 -2.73 -42.14
N ARG A 1019 16.76 -3.00 -42.21
CA ARG A 1019 15.84 -2.34 -43.16
C ARG A 1019 15.62 -0.86 -42.81
N LEU A 1020 15.86 -0.48 -41.56
CA LEU A 1020 15.84 0.90 -41.07
C LEU A 1020 17.20 1.61 -41.26
N GLY A 1021 18.19 0.94 -41.84
CA GLY A 1021 19.54 1.48 -42.06
C GLY A 1021 20.49 1.33 -40.87
N VAL A 1022 20.12 0.55 -39.84
CA VAL A 1022 20.92 0.35 -38.63
C VAL A 1022 21.27 -1.14 -38.46
N PRO A 1023 22.22 -1.68 -39.22
CA PRO A 1023 22.69 -3.05 -39.02
C PRO A 1023 23.36 -3.17 -37.64
N LEU A 1024 23.04 -4.23 -36.91
CA LEU A 1024 23.60 -4.53 -35.60
C LEU A 1024 24.47 -5.79 -35.66
N THR A 1025 25.59 -5.78 -34.95
CA THR A 1025 26.50 -6.93 -34.82
C THR A 1025 26.79 -7.24 -33.35
N ALA A 1026 27.11 -8.50 -33.07
CA ALA A 1026 27.48 -8.98 -31.75
C ALA A 1026 29.00 -9.20 -31.69
N PRO A 1027 29.78 -8.22 -31.19
CA PRO A 1027 31.24 -8.29 -31.19
C PRO A 1027 31.79 -9.34 -30.22
N SER A 1028 31.02 -9.68 -29.17
CA SER A 1028 31.26 -10.79 -28.24
C SER A 1028 29.97 -11.12 -27.46
N SER A 1029 29.53 -12.39 -27.47
CA SER A 1029 28.44 -12.88 -26.61
C SER A 1029 28.54 -14.40 -26.44
N PRO A 1030 28.61 -14.94 -25.21
CA PRO A 1030 28.64 -14.24 -23.92
C PRO A 1030 30.00 -13.59 -23.61
N LEU A 1031 30.02 -12.64 -22.66
CA LEU A 1031 31.27 -12.10 -22.11
C LEU A 1031 32.08 -13.21 -21.44
N ALA A 1032 33.41 -13.23 -21.63
CA ALA A 1032 34.25 -14.21 -20.97
C ALA A 1032 34.27 -13.95 -19.45
N ALA A 1033 34.43 -15.01 -18.65
CA ALA A 1033 34.52 -14.88 -17.19
C ALA A 1033 35.67 -13.91 -16.80
N GLY A 1034 35.33 -12.85 -16.06
CA GLY A 1034 36.28 -11.82 -15.64
C GLY A 1034 36.48 -10.65 -16.63
N GLU A 1035 35.83 -10.67 -17.80
CA GLU A 1035 35.82 -9.56 -18.74
C GLU A 1035 34.96 -8.40 -18.21
N ARG A 1036 35.50 -7.18 -18.23
CA ARG A 1036 34.80 -5.97 -17.79
C ARG A 1036 34.70 -4.98 -18.94
N LEU A 1037 33.55 -4.34 -19.05
CA LEU A 1037 33.25 -3.37 -20.10
C LEU A 1037 33.16 -1.95 -19.53
N ALA A 1038 33.57 -0.97 -20.32
CA ALA A 1038 33.37 0.44 -20.09
C ALA A 1038 32.66 1.09 -21.27
N VAL A 1039 31.74 2.00 -20.98
CA VAL A 1039 31.15 2.91 -21.97
C VAL A 1039 31.98 4.19 -21.96
N VAL A 1040 32.37 4.66 -23.14
CA VAL A 1040 33.13 5.91 -23.31
C VAL A 1040 32.36 6.82 -24.24
N ALA A 1041 32.02 8.03 -23.78
CA ALA A 1041 31.34 9.02 -24.61
C ALA A 1041 32.25 9.45 -25.76
N ALA A 1042 31.67 9.62 -26.96
CA ALA A 1042 32.41 10.10 -28.12
C ALA A 1042 32.82 11.57 -27.89
N PRO A 1043 34.10 11.93 -28.11
CA PRO A 1043 34.57 13.30 -27.89
C PRO A 1043 33.78 14.31 -28.71
N GLY A 1044 33.24 15.35 -28.05
CA GLY A 1044 32.55 16.45 -28.70
C GLY A 1044 31.20 16.09 -29.35
N GLN A 1045 30.64 14.90 -29.10
CA GLN A 1045 29.30 14.59 -29.59
C GLN A 1045 28.26 15.52 -28.95
N GLY A 1046 27.41 16.12 -29.78
CA GLY A 1046 26.34 17.04 -29.35
C GLY A 1046 24.94 16.43 -29.45
N VAL A 1047 24.82 15.12 -29.72
CA VAL A 1047 23.51 14.47 -29.93
C VAL A 1047 22.82 14.22 -28.61
N LEU A 1048 23.54 13.68 -27.62
CA LEU A 1048 23.05 13.45 -26.26
C LEU A 1048 23.97 14.16 -25.26
N PRO A 1049 23.77 15.47 -24.99
CA PRO A 1049 24.64 16.23 -24.10
C PRO A 1049 24.63 15.66 -22.67
N GLY A 1050 25.70 15.89 -21.90
CA GLY A 1050 25.75 15.53 -20.47
C GLY A 1050 26.08 14.07 -20.15
N LEU A 1051 26.36 13.23 -21.15
CA LEU A 1051 26.83 11.85 -20.90
C LEU A 1051 28.20 11.86 -20.17
N PRO A 1052 28.39 11.03 -19.12
CA PRO A 1052 29.68 10.92 -18.46
C PRO A 1052 30.76 10.45 -19.44
N ALA A 1053 31.97 11.00 -19.32
CA ALA A 1053 33.08 10.69 -20.23
C ALA A 1053 33.41 9.19 -20.29
N ARG A 1054 33.33 8.51 -19.14
CA ARG A 1054 33.57 7.07 -19.01
C ARG A 1054 32.78 6.48 -17.85
N VAL A 1055 32.12 5.33 -18.07
CA VAL A 1055 31.37 4.58 -17.04
C VAL A 1055 31.70 3.10 -17.13
N LEU A 1056 31.88 2.43 -15.99
CA LEU A 1056 32.04 0.97 -15.93
C LEU A 1056 30.67 0.27 -15.92
N LEU A 1057 30.52 -0.78 -16.72
CA LEU A 1057 29.31 -1.60 -16.72
C LEU A 1057 29.38 -2.72 -15.66
N PRO A 1058 28.23 -3.15 -15.12
CA PRO A 1058 28.15 -4.31 -14.22
C PRO A 1058 28.64 -5.61 -14.88
N THR A 1059 29.05 -6.59 -14.08
CA THR A 1059 29.49 -7.90 -14.58
C THR A 1059 28.35 -8.75 -15.17
N SER A 1060 27.09 -8.47 -14.80
CA SER A 1060 25.90 -9.18 -15.25
C SER A 1060 25.21 -8.51 -16.45
N THR A 1061 25.99 -7.93 -17.38
CA THR A 1061 25.47 -7.16 -18.51
C THR A 1061 24.79 -8.08 -19.55
N PRO A 1062 23.65 -7.68 -20.16
CA PRO A 1062 23.00 -8.44 -21.23
C PRO A 1062 23.91 -8.65 -22.45
N SER A 1063 23.51 -9.52 -23.38
CA SER A 1063 24.25 -9.71 -24.64
C SER A 1063 24.51 -8.39 -25.37
N VAL A 1064 25.74 -8.23 -25.85
CA VAL A 1064 26.21 -6.99 -26.48
C VAL A 1064 25.77 -6.91 -27.94
N TRP A 1065 25.15 -5.80 -28.30
CA TRP A 1065 24.79 -5.46 -29.69
C TRP A 1065 25.13 -4.01 -29.98
N VAL A 1066 26.00 -3.80 -30.97
CA VAL A 1066 26.51 -2.48 -31.38
C VAL A 1066 26.21 -2.26 -32.85
N VAL A 1067 26.29 -1.00 -33.30
CA VAL A 1067 26.11 -0.69 -34.73
C VAL A 1067 27.28 -1.26 -35.54
N ASP A 1068 26.95 -2.02 -36.59
CA ASP A 1068 27.93 -2.53 -37.53
C ASP A 1068 28.32 -1.45 -38.54
N LYS A 1069 29.40 -0.74 -38.25
CA LYS A 1069 29.94 0.35 -39.09
C LYS A 1069 30.29 -0.14 -40.50
N THR A 1070 30.62 -1.41 -40.68
CA THR A 1070 31.05 -1.97 -41.97
C THR A 1070 29.88 -2.31 -42.89
N ALA A 1071 28.71 -2.55 -42.31
CA ALA A 1071 27.48 -2.85 -43.03
C ALA A 1071 26.60 -1.61 -43.27
N LEU A 1072 27.02 -0.42 -42.80
CA LEU A 1072 26.29 0.82 -43.05
C LEU A 1072 26.30 1.17 -44.56
N PRO A 1073 25.16 1.59 -45.15
CA PRO A 1073 25.13 2.09 -46.51
C PRO A 1073 26.09 3.27 -46.68
N SER A 1074 26.80 3.34 -47.81
CA SER A 1074 27.87 4.31 -48.07
C SER A 1074 27.43 5.78 -48.08
N ASP A 1075 26.13 6.04 -48.22
CA ASP A 1075 25.53 7.38 -48.20
C ASP A 1075 24.85 7.74 -46.87
N THR A 1076 25.01 6.91 -45.84
CA THR A 1076 24.50 7.14 -44.48
C THR A 1076 25.35 8.16 -43.74
N ARG A 1077 24.72 9.15 -43.09
CA ARG A 1077 25.45 9.97 -42.11
C ARG A 1077 25.41 9.27 -40.76
N TYR A 1078 26.57 9.16 -40.14
CA TYR A 1078 26.75 8.40 -38.91
C TYR A 1078 27.41 9.27 -37.85
N THR A 1079 26.76 9.42 -36.70
CA THR A 1079 27.32 10.16 -35.55
C THR A 1079 27.43 9.22 -34.35
N PRO A 1080 28.67 8.85 -33.92
CA PRO A 1080 28.87 8.05 -32.73
C PRO A 1080 28.51 8.84 -31.47
N ILE A 1081 27.86 8.20 -30.50
CA ILE A 1081 27.49 8.85 -29.23
C ILE A 1081 28.29 8.25 -28.07
N CYS A 1082 28.30 6.93 -27.94
CA CYS A 1082 29.18 6.27 -26.99
C CYS A 1082 29.65 4.90 -27.49
N ALA A 1083 30.93 4.63 -27.27
CA ALA A 1083 31.61 3.41 -27.66
C ALA A 1083 31.77 2.47 -26.48
N LEU A 1084 31.65 1.16 -26.74
CA LEU A 1084 31.91 0.11 -25.78
C LEU A 1084 33.37 -0.32 -25.87
N ARG A 1085 34.07 -0.39 -24.74
CA ARG A 1085 35.49 -0.75 -24.65
C ARG A 1085 35.74 -1.79 -23.57
N ALA A 1086 36.63 -2.74 -23.85
CA ALA A 1086 37.12 -3.67 -22.84
C ALA A 1086 38.09 -2.97 -21.86
N VAL A 1087 37.95 -3.23 -20.56
CA VAL A 1087 38.75 -2.61 -19.51
C VAL A 1087 40.15 -3.25 -19.43
N PRO A 1088 41.24 -2.48 -19.34
CA PRO A 1088 42.58 -3.03 -19.13
C PRO A 1088 42.69 -3.83 -17.83
N GLY A 1089 43.23 -5.05 -17.88
CA GLY A 1089 43.41 -5.94 -16.71
C GLY A 1089 42.43 -7.11 -16.59
N SER A 1090 41.39 -7.16 -17.44
CA SER A 1090 40.70 -8.42 -17.74
C SER A 1090 41.49 -9.23 -18.79
N ASN A 1091 41.40 -10.56 -18.76
CA ASN A 1091 42.15 -11.53 -19.57
C ASN A 1091 42.79 -10.95 -20.87
N THR A 1092 44.13 -11.01 -20.95
CA THR A 1092 45.04 -10.04 -21.60
C THR A 1092 44.99 -9.92 -23.14
N ALA A 1093 44.07 -10.58 -23.84
CA ALA A 1093 44.00 -10.54 -25.31
C ALA A 1093 43.13 -9.39 -25.88
N ALA A 1094 42.22 -8.81 -25.08
CA ALA A 1094 41.23 -7.82 -25.56
C ALA A 1094 41.26 -6.46 -24.84
N ALA A 1095 42.15 -6.28 -23.86
CA ALA A 1095 42.27 -5.06 -23.06
C ALA A 1095 42.42 -3.79 -23.93
N GLY A 1096 41.51 -2.82 -23.75
CA GLY A 1096 41.53 -1.55 -24.49
C GLY A 1096 40.90 -1.58 -25.89
N ARG A 1097 40.45 -2.74 -26.37
CA ARG A 1097 39.76 -2.88 -27.67
C ARG A 1097 38.40 -2.18 -27.64
N GLU A 1098 38.13 -1.40 -28.69
CA GLU A 1098 36.78 -0.88 -28.99
C GLU A 1098 35.96 -2.01 -29.63
N LEU A 1099 34.80 -2.31 -29.05
CA LEU A 1099 33.90 -3.36 -29.49
C LEU A 1099 32.84 -2.83 -30.48
N GLY A 1100 32.62 -1.52 -30.51
CA GLY A 1100 31.67 -0.81 -31.38
C GLY A 1100 30.87 0.24 -30.61
N ASP A 1101 29.97 0.93 -31.31
CA ASP A 1101 29.16 1.99 -30.69
C ASP A 1101 27.86 1.43 -30.11
N ALA A 1102 27.69 1.62 -28.80
CA ALA A 1102 26.52 1.17 -28.05
C ALA A 1102 25.36 2.17 -28.12
N ALA A 1103 25.63 3.42 -28.46
CA ALA A 1103 24.63 4.37 -28.91
C ALA A 1103 25.17 5.20 -30.09
N ALA A 1104 24.32 5.43 -31.09
CA ALA A 1104 24.65 6.22 -32.27
C ALA A 1104 23.40 6.83 -32.90
N LEU A 1105 23.60 7.94 -33.60
CA LEU A 1105 22.60 8.52 -34.50
C LEU A 1105 22.95 8.14 -35.94
N VAL A 1106 22.02 7.46 -36.62
CA VAL A 1106 22.19 6.98 -37.99
C VAL A 1106 21.17 7.67 -38.89
N GLU A 1107 21.61 8.41 -39.89
CA GLU A 1107 20.75 9.16 -40.80
C GLU A 1107 20.81 8.55 -42.22
N PRO A 1108 20.03 7.48 -42.49
CA PRO A 1108 20.00 6.85 -43.80
C PRO A 1108 19.42 7.80 -44.84
N ARG A 1109 19.83 7.63 -46.10
CA ARG A 1109 19.25 8.40 -47.21
C ARG A 1109 17.80 7.98 -47.44
N GLY A 1110 16.92 8.96 -47.44
CA GLY A 1110 15.49 8.79 -47.68
C GLY A 1110 15.08 9.07 -49.14
N GLU A 1111 13.77 8.98 -49.37
CA GLU A 1111 13.16 9.27 -50.67
C GLU A 1111 13.10 10.80 -50.90
N GLY A 1112 13.28 11.25 -52.15
CA GLY A 1112 13.23 12.67 -52.50
C GLY A 1112 14.37 13.54 -51.93
N GLY A 1113 15.45 12.94 -51.40
CA GLY A 1113 16.58 13.66 -50.82
C GLY A 1113 16.44 14.01 -49.34
N ASN A 1114 15.29 13.69 -48.72
CA ASN A 1114 15.11 13.78 -47.28
C ASN A 1114 16.00 12.75 -46.56
N ARG A 1115 16.38 13.03 -45.32
CA ARG A 1115 17.09 12.09 -44.45
C ARG A 1115 16.29 11.92 -43.17
N GLY A 1116 15.86 10.69 -42.91
CA GLY A 1116 15.39 10.35 -41.57
C GLY A 1116 16.57 10.11 -40.65
N ALA A 1117 16.28 9.92 -39.37
CA ALA A 1117 17.29 9.68 -38.36
C ALA A 1117 16.82 8.61 -37.39
N VAL A 1118 17.69 7.65 -37.08
CA VAL A 1118 17.45 6.58 -36.12
C VAL A 1118 18.46 6.74 -34.98
N LEU A 1119 17.97 7.07 -33.79
CA LEU A 1119 18.75 7.07 -32.57
C LEU A 1119 18.67 5.68 -31.95
N TYR A 1120 19.76 4.92 -32.03
CA TYR A 1120 19.88 3.62 -31.40
C TYR A 1120 20.53 3.75 -30.03
N VAL A 1121 19.91 3.15 -29.01
CA VAL A 1121 20.43 3.05 -27.64
C VAL A 1121 20.39 1.59 -27.20
N TRP A 1122 21.56 0.97 -27.03
CA TRP A 1122 21.66 -0.42 -26.60
C TRP A 1122 21.15 -0.60 -25.15
N SER A 1123 20.43 -1.70 -24.92
CA SER A 1123 19.78 -1.97 -23.64
C SER A 1123 20.74 -2.12 -22.46
N GLY A 1124 21.98 -2.55 -22.70
CA GLY A 1124 23.01 -2.64 -21.66
C GLY A 1124 23.38 -1.29 -21.05
N LEU A 1125 23.15 -0.17 -21.75
CA LEU A 1125 23.40 1.16 -21.21
C LEU A 1125 22.45 1.52 -20.06
N TRP A 1126 21.26 0.93 -20.02
CA TRP A 1126 20.28 1.10 -18.95
C TRP A 1126 20.66 0.40 -17.64
N SER A 1127 21.63 -0.53 -17.67
CA SER A 1127 22.01 -1.33 -16.50
C SER A 1127 22.82 -0.56 -15.45
N ASN A 1128 23.40 0.58 -15.83
CA ASN A 1128 24.11 1.48 -14.91
C ASN A 1128 23.21 2.68 -14.56
N PRO A 1129 22.87 2.92 -13.28
CA PRO A 1129 21.96 4.00 -12.89
C PRO A 1129 22.41 5.40 -13.30
N GLN A 1130 23.70 5.72 -13.18
CA GLN A 1130 24.25 7.03 -13.55
C GLN A 1130 24.11 7.28 -15.05
N LEU A 1131 24.43 6.27 -15.86
CA LEU A 1131 24.31 6.35 -17.31
C LEU A 1131 22.84 6.38 -17.75
N ALA A 1132 21.99 5.56 -17.14
CA ALA A 1132 20.56 5.53 -17.42
C ALA A 1132 19.90 6.89 -17.17
N SER A 1133 20.23 7.55 -16.04
CA SER A 1133 19.71 8.89 -15.75
C SER A 1133 20.15 9.91 -16.80
N ALA A 1134 21.44 9.97 -17.12
CA ALA A 1134 21.95 10.91 -18.12
C ALA A 1134 21.36 10.66 -19.52
N LEU A 1135 21.18 9.39 -19.90
CA LEU A 1135 20.51 9.02 -21.16
C LEU A 1135 19.03 9.41 -21.15
N CYS A 1136 18.31 9.20 -20.05
CA CYS A 1136 16.91 9.59 -19.94
C CYS A 1136 16.73 11.10 -20.14
N ASP A 1137 17.55 11.92 -19.48
CA ASP A 1137 17.57 13.38 -19.63
C ASP A 1137 17.82 13.74 -21.12
N ALA A 1138 18.95 13.30 -21.66
CA ALA A 1138 19.41 13.71 -22.99
C ALA A 1138 18.51 13.21 -24.14
N VAL A 1139 18.01 11.96 -24.05
CA VAL A 1139 17.11 11.41 -25.07
C VAL A 1139 15.76 12.14 -25.03
N THR A 1140 15.25 12.45 -23.84
CA THR A 1140 13.99 13.18 -23.69
C THR A 1140 14.10 14.59 -24.27
N GLU A 1141 15.18 15.32 -23.97
CA GLU A 1141 15.45 16.62 -24.57
C GLU A 1141 15.52 16.54 -26.11
N ALA A 1142 16.31 15.61 -26.65
CA ALA A 1142 16.46 15.42 -28.09
C ALA A 1142 15.15 15.03 -28.80
N VAL A 1143 14.25 14.31 -28.12
CA VAL A 1143 12.90 13.99 -28.60
C VAL A 1143 12.01 15.24 -28.59
N LEU A 1144 11.96 15.94 -27.46
CA LEU A 1144 11.04 17.05 -27.26
C LEU A 1144 11.43 18.27 -28.10
N GLU A 1145 12.72 18.58 -28.26
CA GLU A 1145 13.19 19.68 -29.12
C GLU A 1145 12.75 19.50 -30.57
N ARG A 1146 12.85 18.29 -31.13
CA ARG A 1146 12.44 17.98 -32.50
C ARG A 1146 10.93 18.14 -32.75
N THR A 1147 10.11 18.14 -31.69
CA THR A 1147 8.68 18.47 -31.83
C THR A 1147 8.42 19.96 -32.06
N THR A 1148 9.38 20.82 -31.73
CA THR A 1148 9.30 22.28 -31.88
C THR A 1148 9.94 22.78 -33.17
N THR A 1149 11.09 22.23 -33.54
CA THR A 1149 11.87 22.67 -34.72
C THR A 1149 11.36 22.11 -36.05
N GLY A 1150 10.65 20.96 -36.01
CA GLY A 1150 10.20 20.25 -37.22
C GLY A 1150 11.35 19.79 -38.14
N LYS A 1151 12.59 19.83 -37.65
CA LYS A 1151 13.83 19.42 -38.31
C LYS A 1151 14.59 18.49 -37.40
#